data_AF-U7KKC3-F1
#
_entry.id   AF-U7KKC3-F1
#
_cell.length_a   1.000
_cell.length_b   1.000
_cell.length_c   1.000
_cell.angle_alpha   90.00
_cell.angle_beta   90.00
_cell.angle_gamma   90.00
#
_symmetry.space_group_name_H-M   'P 1'
#
loop_
_entity.id
_entity.type
_entity.pdbx_description
1 polymer ?
#
loop_
_entity_poly.entity_id
_entity_poly.type
_entity_poly.pdbx_seq_one_letter_code
_entity_poly.pdbx_strand_id
1 'polypeptide(L)'
;MLIARQGALAPWHEGEKIRKIHIGFQCTRPSFPEVGEGGSQLWTWSSNERISVSDTDNTAAQDLASLKLPELRKMAAERGLRGVSALRKGDLITAIKTGQVPPKAKAKIEQAEKAEKAEKAEKSAKDAASAKQKDKPSKKDDRGESDNGKSSEQQDNRGKDRKDNSDDQRYESRSQARRARRNRARRQERLEQDDNNRGENNRSDNNRGDAHNQNQNRHQDRRDDSQDGSDNQGDKQGEKNGDNNHRNNRNDDNNFDRGNRRGRRNRRNRRGGRGNNDNHGGGNDLQVREGDELQAVGGILDVVDNNVSFLRTTGYRAGDADVFVNKNIVRRLGLRSGDAITGQVKVAGPTHTHGNGRNRRKYNQLVQVDTVNGIDPEEAKQRPHFNKLTPLYPNQRLRLETDPKILTTRVIDLIMPIGKGQRALIVSPPKAGKTTILQNIANAIATNNPECYLMVVLVDERPEEVTDMQRSVKGEVISSTFDRPPSEHTSVSELAIERAKRLVEQGKDVVVLLDSITRLGRAYNNSSPASGRILSGGVDSNALYPPKRFLGAARNIEEGGSLTIIATAMVETGSTGDTVIFEEFKGTGNAELKLDRGISERRVFPAVDVNPSGTRKDELLLVPEEARIMTKLRRILSALDSHQAIDLLIKQLKKTRSNGEFLMQVASSAPMAADKDEEDYV
;
A
#
# COMPACT_ATOMS: atom_id res chain seq x y z
N MET A 1 -19.97 -64.07 2.50
CA MET A 1 -20.49 -65.33 1.95
C MET A 1 -21.51 -64.98 0.86
N LEU A 2 -21.41 -65.64 -0.29
CA LEU A 2 -22.32 -65.66 -1.45
C LEU A 2 -22.28 -64.54 -2.53
N ILE A 3 -21.75 -64.97 -3.69
CA ILE A 3 -22.29 -64.92 -5.08
C ILE A 3 -22.33 -63.53 -5.77
N ALA A 4 -21.36 -63.20 -6.63
CA ALA A 4 -21.10 -63.62 -8.04
C ALA A 4 -21.95 -62.89 -9.10
N ARG A 5 -21.27 -62.25 -10.08
CA ARG A 5 -21.51 -62.43 -11.52
C ARG A 5 -20.36 -61.87 -12.37
N GLN A 6 -19.99 -62.69 -13.35
CA GLN A 6 -18.94 -62.52 -14.35
C GLN A 6 -19.33 -61.51 -15.43
N GLY A 7 -18.33 -61.00 -16.15
CA GLY A 7 -18.51 -60.38 -17.47
C GLY A 7 -17.25 -59.68 -17.96
N ALA A 8 -16.41 -60.40 -18.72
CA ALA A 8 -15.20 -59.91 -19.38
C ALA A 8 -15.51 -59.08 -20.64
N LEU A 9 -14.66 -58.09 -20.96
CA LEU A 9 -14.08 -57.80 -22.29
C LEU A 9 -13.33 -56.44 -22.27
N ALA A 10 -12.11 -56.44 -22.81
CA ALA A 10 -11.18 -55.32 -22.98
C ALA A 10 -11.48 -54.54 -24.29
N PRO A 11 -10.62 -53.63 -24.79
CA PRO A 11 -10.03 -52.42 -24.19
C PRO A 11 -10.13 -51.20 -25.15
N TRP A 12 -10.39 -49.96 -24.72
CA TRP A 12 -10.11 -48.78 -25.57
C TRP A 12 -9.79 -47.49 -24.78
N HIS A 13 -8.74 -46.82 -25.28
CA HIS A 13 -8.30 -45.43 -25.09
C HIS A 13 -7.59 -45.01 -23.79
N GLU A 14 -6.25 -45.08 -23.88
CA GLU A 14 -5.33 -44.21 -23.16
C GLU A 14 -5.62 -42.73 -23.49
N GLY A 15 -6.09 -42.00 -22.47
CA GLY A 15 -6.12 -40.55 -22.42
C GLY A 15 -5.20 -40.08 -21.31
N GLU A 16 -4.29 -39.16 -21.65
CA GLU A 16 -3.26 -38.58 -20.80
C GLU A 16 -3.79 -38.13 -19.42
N LYS A 17 -3.29 -38.78 -18.36
CA LYS A 17 -3.45 -38.29 -17.00
C LYS A 17 -2.45 -37.16 -16.76
N ILE A 18 -2.95 -35.93 -16.77
CA ILE A 18 -2.27 -34.74 -16.23
C ILE A 18 -1.91 -35.04 -14.76
N ARG A 19 -0.62 -35.26 -14.51
CA ARG A 19 -0.08 -35.47 -13.16
C ARG A 19 -0.17 -34.16 -12.39
N LYS A 20 -1.12 -34.06 -11.45
CA LYS A 20 -1.06 -33.09 -10.35
C LYS A 20 0.20 -33.41 -9.53
N ILE A 21 1.24 -32.58 -9.65
CA ILE A 21 2.44 -32.69 -8.83
C ILE A 21 2.09 -32.15 -7.43
N HIS A 22 1.80 -33.08 -6.51
CA HIS A 22 1.78 -32.83 -5.08
C HIS A 22 3.23 -32.81 -4.59
N ILE A 23 3.73 -31.66 -4.15
CA ILE A 23 4.98 -31.58 -3.39
C ILE A 23 4.67 -32.11 -1.99
N GLY A 24 4.88 -33.41 -1.79
CA GLY A 24 4.63 -34.09 -0.53
C GLY A 24 5.71 -33.76 0.50
N PHE A 25 5.33 -33.08 1.58
CA PHE A 25 6.14 -32.92 2.78
C PHE A 25 5.98 -34.16 3.67
N GLN A 26 7.02 -35.00 3.76
CA GLN A 26 7.14 -36.00 4.83
C GLN A 26 7.60 -35.30 6.11
N CYS A 27 6.70 -35.20 7.08
CA CYS A 27 7.01 -34.70 8.42
C CYS A 27 7.26 -35.90 9.34
N THR A 28 8.53 -36.20 9.63
CA THR A 28 8.93 -37.17 10.64
C THR A 28 8.66 -36.60 12.04
N ARG A 29 7.79 -37.26 12.81
CA ARG A 29 7.52 -36.96 14.22
C ARG A 29 8.71 -37.40 15.10
N PRO A 30 9.16 -36.60 16.08
CA PRO A 30 9.90 -37.13 17.21
C PRO A 30 8.94 -37.51 18.35
N SER A 31 9.06 -38.74 18.81
CA SER A 31 8.41 -39.33 19.98
C SER A 31 9.09 -38.85 21.28
N PHE A 32 8.32 -38.32 22.22
CA PHE A 32 8.72 -38.11 23.63
C PHE A 32 8.02 -39.14 24.52
N PRO A 33 8.67 -39.65 25.58
CA PRO A 33 8.06 -40.59 26.52
C PRO A 33 7.37 -39.87 27.69
N GLU A 34 6.19 -40.35 28.07
CA GLU A 34 5.54 -40.12 29.38
C GLU A 34 6.16 -41.04 30.45
N VAL A 35 6.38 -40.53 31.68
CA VAL A 35 6.03 -41.02 33.06
C VAL A 35 6.61 -39.96 34.04
N GLY A 36 6.05 -39.49 35.15
CA GLY A 36 4.86 -39.82 35.95
C GLY A 36 4.70 -38.83 37.12
N GLU A 37 3.74 -39.17 38.00
CA GLU A 37 3.12 -38.38 39.06
C GLU A 37 4.02 -37.95 40.23
N GLY A 38 3.61 -36.87 40.92
CA GLY A 38 3.81 -36.71 42.38
C GLY A 38 4.37 -35.36 42.84
N GLY A 39 3.63 -34.65 43.70
CA GLY A 39 4.22 -33.72 44.67
C GLY A 39 3.66 -32.30 44.73
N SER A 40 2.57 -32.11 45.48
CA SER A 40 2.06 -30.82 45.95
C SER A 40 2.95 -30.21 47.03
N GLN A 41 3.38 -28.94 46.88
CA GLN A 41 3.79 -28.10 48.03
C GLN A 41 3.34 -26.65 47.86
N LEU A 42 2.46 -26.25 48.80
CA LEU A 42 2.04 -24.90 49.12
C LEU A 42 3.21 -24.07 49.66
N TRP A 43 3.31 -22.80 49.27
CA TRP A 43 4.08 -21.79 49.99
C TRP A 43 3.19 -20.60 50.32
N THR A 44 2.99 -20.40 51.62
CA THR A 44 2.21 -19.31 52.24
C THR A 44 3.01 -18.03 52.36
N TRP A 45 2.35 -16.90 52.13
CA TRP A 45 2.79 -15.55 52.46
C TRP A 45 2.83 -15.32 53.98
N SER A 46 3.86 -14.62 54.46
CA SER A 46 3.86 -14.00 55.79
C SER A 46 4.32 -12.55 55.67
N SER A 47 3.47 -11.64 56.17
CA SER A 47 3.73 -10.22 56.37
C SER A 47 3.73 -9.94 57.86
N ASN A 48 4.81 -9.37 58.40
CA ASN A 48 4.77 -8.30 59.40
C ASN A 48 6.20 -7.92 59.81
N GLU A 49 6.53 -6.63 59.67
CA GLU A 49 7.07 -5.84 60.79
C GLU A 49 6.98 -4.34 60.45
N ARG A 50 6.51 -3.55 61.42
CA ARG A 50 6.32 -2.10 61.35
C ARG A 50 7.43 -1.38 62.13
N ILE A 51 7.97 -0.36 61.46
CA ILE A 51 8.26 1.01 61.92
C ILE A 51 9.22 1.18 63.13
N SER A 52 10.41 1.68 62.83
CA SER A 52 11.14 2.63 63.69
C SER A 52 11.38 3.93 62.92
N VAL A 53 11.07 5.04 63.59
CA VAL A 53 11.20 6.43 63.13
C VAL A 53 12.52 6.97 63.64
N SER A 54 13.43 7.35 62.74
CA SER A 54 14.38 8.47 62.91
C SER A 54 15.18 8.69 61.62
N ASP A 55 15.51 9.96 61.38
CA ASP A 55 16.48 10.49 60.41
C ASP A 55 15.94 10.84 59.02
N THR A 56 15.12 11.90 59.04
CA THR A 56 15.07 12.92 57.98
C THR A 56 16.44 13.58 57.77
N ASP A 57 16.69 14.00 56.53
CA ASP A 57 17.80 14.83 56.05
C ASP A 57 19.08 14.10 55.59
N ASN A 58 19.06 13.51 54.39
CA ASN A 58 20.07 13.78 53.32
C ASN A 58 20.01 12.92 52.03
N THR A 59 18.91 12.25 51.69
CA THR A 59 18.81 11.48 50.42
C THR A 59 18.10 12.21 49.28
N ALA A 60 18.23 13.54 49.20
CA ALA A 60 17.60 14.37 48.16
C ALA A 60 18.62 15.07 47.25
N ALA A 61 19.48 14.30 46.60
CA ALA A 61 20.15 14.71 45.37
C ALA A 61 19.93 13.64 44.28
N GLN A 62 18.65 13.33 44.01
CA GLN A 62 18.29 12.56 42.83
C GLN A 62 18.66 13.35 41.57
N ASP A 63 19.29 12.66 40.62
CA ASP A 63 19.81 13.26 39.41
C ASP A 63 18.67 13.64 38.45
N LEU A 64 18.15 14.87 38.61
CA LEU A 64 17.02 15.44 37.85
C LEU A 64 17.22 15.39 36.32
N ALA A 65 18.47 15.21 35.85
CA ALA A 65 18.77 15.05 34.43
C ALA A 65 18.25 13.73 33.84
N SER A 66 18.13 12.68 34.67
CA SER A 66 17.70 11.34 34.25
C SER A 66 16.18 11.19 34.06
N LEU A 67 15.37 12.03 34.71
CA LEU A 67 13.91 11.95 34.72
C LEU A 67 13.27 12.35 33.37
N LYS A 68 12.11 11.78 33.05
CA LYS A 68 11.35 12.12 31.83
C LYS A 68 10.60 13.45 32.02
N LEU A 69 10.33 14.14 30.91
CA LEU A 69 9.61 15.44 30.91
C LEU A 69 8.28 15.44 31.70
N PRO A 70 7.43 14.40 31.62
CA PRO A 70 6.20 14.34 32.40
C PRO A 70 6.45 14.27 33.92
N GLU A 71 7.48 13.54 34.35
CA GLU A 71 7.85 13.39 35.76
C GLU A 71 8.39 14.71 36.31
N LEU A 72 9.25 15.40 35.55
CA LEU A 72 9.75 16.73 35.91
C LEU A 72 8.62 17.76 36.01
N ARG A 73 7.62 17.69 35.12
CA ARG A 73 6.44 18.58 35.18
C ARG A 73 5.57 18.30 36.40
N LYS A 74 5.38 17.03 36.75
CA LYS A 74 4.66 16.62 37.96
C LYS A 74 5.40 17.12 39.22
N MET A 75 6.71 16.94 39.27
CA MET A 75 7.55 17.39 40.39
C MET A 75 7.57 18.93 40.52
N ALA A 76 7.57 19.64 39.40
CA ALA A 76 7.46 21.10 39.38
C ALA A 76 6.06 21.58 39.84
N ALA A 77 4.99 20.88 39.46
CA ALA A 77 3.63 21.17 39.91
C ALA A 77 3.44 20.90 41.41
N GLU A 78 4.01 19.82 41.94
CA GLU A 78 4.03 19.50 43.38
C GLU A 78 4.78 20.58 44.19
N ARG A 79 5.80 21.22 43.60
CA ARG A 79 6.50 22.37 44.19
C ARG A 79 5.80 23.73 43.95
N GLY A 80 4.59 23.73 43.40
CA GLY A 80 3.77 24.93 43.23
C GLY A 80 4.17 25.84 42.05
N LEU A 81 5.02 25.37 41.13
CA LEU A 81 5.44 26.15 39.96
C LEU A 81 4.35 26.12 38.88
N ARG A 82 3.68 27.26 38.65
CA ARG A 82 2.66 27.44 37.60
C ARG A 82 3.31 27.81 36.25
N GLY A 83 2.69 27.42 35.14
CA GLY A 83 3.15 27.77 33.79
C GLY A 83 4.32 26.94 33.24
N VAL A 84 4.68 25.82 33.90
CA VAL A 84 5.82 24.97 33.52
C VAL A 84 5.57 24.03 32.34
N SER A 85 4.34 23.98 31.82
CA SER A 85 3.93 23.12 30.70
C SER A 85 4.61 23.48 29.36
N ALA A 86 5.07 24.71 29.21
CA ALA A 86 5.78 25.19 28.01
C ALA A 86 7.31 25.14 28.13
N LEU A 87 7.84 24.79 29.31
CA LEU A 87 9.29 24.77 29.55
C LEU A 87 9.96 23.55 28.92
N ARG A 88 11.18 23.75 28.42
CA ARG A 88 12.07 22.67 27.97
C ARG A 88 12.67 21.97 29.18
N LYS A 89 13.16 20.73 28.99
CA LYS A 89 13.67 19.87 30.07
C LYS A 89 14.74 20.57 30.93
N GLY A 90 15.67 21.29 30.30
CA GLY A 90 16.71 22.06 31.00
C GLY A 90 16.12 23.16 31.90
N ASP A 91 15.20 23.97 31.37
CA ASP A 91 14.57 25.06 32.12
C ASP A 91 13.71 24.52 33.29
N LEU A 92 13.04 23.39 33.10
CA LEU A 92 12.30 22.67 34.15
C LEU A 92 13.22 22.20 35.28
N ILE A 93 14.36 21.61 34.95
CA ILE A 93 15.35 21.18 35.96
C ILE A 93 15.88 22.40 36.72
N THR A 94 16.18 23.50 36.03
CA THR A 94 16.62 24.73 36.70
C THR A 94 15.54 25.30 37.62
N ALA A 95 14.28 25.36 37.17
CA ALA A 95 13.17 25.87 37.97
C ALA A 95 12.87 24.99 39.19
N ILE A 96 13.02 23.67 39.08
CA ILE A 96 12.88 22.73 40.20
C ILE A 96 14.02 22.90 41.22
N LYS A 97 15.25 23.14 40.75
CA LYS A 97 16.43 23.38 41.60
C LYS A 97 16.39 24.74 42.30
N THR A 98 16.01 25.80 41.59
CA THR A 98 16.02 27.18 42.12
C THR A 98 14.71 27.59 42.78
N GLY A 99 13.65 26.78 42.62
CA GLY A 99 12.31 27.12 43.11
C GLY A 99 11.65 28.31 42.40
N GLN A 100 12.28 28.84 41.33
CA GLN A 100 11.80 29.99 40.59
C GLN A 100 11.96 29.79 39.09
N VAL A 101 10.92 30.15 38.33
CA VAL A 101 10.97 30.15 36.86
C VAL A 101 11.91 31.28 36.40
N PRO A 102 12.92 31.00 35.55
CA PRO A 102 13.84 32.01 35.05
C PRO A 102 13.12 33.20 34.38
N PRO A 103 13.60 34.45 34.54
CA PRO A 103 12.94 35.65 34.01
C PRO A 103 12.78 35.63 32.48
N LYS A 104 13.73 35.03 31.74
CA LYS A 104 13.61 34.80 30.28
C LYS A 104 12.46 33.86 29.89
N ALA A 105 12.04 32.99 30.79
CA ALA A 105 10.95 32.06 30.58
C ALA A 105 9.58 32.64 31.00
N LYS A 106 9.54 33.53 32.00
CA LYS A 106 8.32 34.31 32.35
C LYS A 106 7.79 35.12 31.16
N ALA A 107 8.67 35.79 30.41
CA ALA A 107 8.28 36.55 29.22
C ALA A 107 7.65 35.68 28.10
N LYS A 108 8.10 34.41 27.97
CA LYS A 108 7.52 33.46 27.01
C LYS A 108 6.18 32.89 27.48
N ILE A 109 6.00 32.72 28.79
CA ILE A 109 4.73 32.28 29.39
C ILE A 109 3.67 33.38 29.23
N GLU A 110 4.02 34.64 29.48
CA GLU A 110 3.10 35.78 29.28
C GLU A 110 2.71 36.00 27.80
N GLN A 111 3.61 35.70 26.86
CA GLN A 111 3.29 35.73 25.43
C GLN A 111 2.37 34.58 25.01
N ALA A 112 2.56 33.37 25.57
CA ALA A 112 1.70 32.22 25.30
C ALA A 112 0.29 32.41 25.88
N GLU A 113 0.17 32.93 27.11
CA GLU A 113 -1.14 33.21 27.74
C GLU A 113 -1.91 34.33 27.03
N LYS A 114 -1.21 35.33 26.47
CA LYS A 114 -1.84 36.38 25.63
C LYS A 114 -2.35 35.82 24.30
N ALA A 115 -1.62 34.91 23.67
CA ALA A 115 -2.05 34.25 22.43
C ALA A 115 -3.27 33.36 22.68
N GLU A 116 -3.29 32.61 23.79
CA GLU A 116 -4.40 31.72 24.14
C GLU A 116 -5.68 32.50 24.51
N LYS A 117 -5.55 33.66 25.16
CA LYS A 117 -6.68 34.58 25.42
C LYS A 117 -7.23 35.23 24.14
N ALA A 118 -6.37 35.58 23.19
CA ALA A 118 -6.79 36.14 21.90
C ALA A 118 -7.57 35.10 21.07
N GLU A 119 -7.13 33.84 21.07
CA GLU A 119 -7.77 32.75 20.34
C GLU A 119 -9.13 32.34 20.96
N LYS A 120 -9.25 32.43 22.29
CA LYS A 120 -10.52 32.24 23.00
C LYS A 120 -11.53 33.35 22.74
N ALA A 121 -11.08 34.60 22.61
CA ALA A 121 -11.92 35.75 22.28
C ALA A 121 -12.43 35.73 20.83
N GLU A 122 -11.64 35.21 19.90
CA GLU A 122 -12.07 35.02 18.50
C GLU A 122 -13.08 33.88 18.34
N LYS A 123 -12.99 32.83 19.16
CA LYS A 123 -13.99 31.74 19.18
C LYS A 123 -15.32 32.18 19.79
N SER A 124 -15.31 32.91 20.90
CA SER A 124 -16.55 33.42 21.51
C SER A 124 -17.27 34.47 20.65
N ALA A 125 -16.54 35.25 19.83
CA ALA A 125 -17.15 36.17 18.87
C ALA A 125 -17.80 35.46 17.67
N LYS A 126 -17.28 34.30 17.26
CA LYS A 126 -17.86 33.47 16.18
C LYS A 126 -19.07 32.66 16.63
N ASP A 127 -19.07 32.20 17.88
CA ASP A 127 -20.20 31.46 18.47
C ASP A 127 -21.39 32.38 18.77
N ALA A 128 -21.16 33.66 19.12
CA ALA A 128 -22.22 34.65 19.32
C ALA A 128 -22.91 35.11 18.01
N ALA A 129 -22.23 35.02 16.87
CA ALA A 129 -22.78 35.35 15.55
C ALA A 129 -23.62 34.22 14.95
N SER A 130 -23.41 32.97 15.39
CA SER A 130 -24.14 31.79 14.88
C SER A 130 -25.39 31.43 15.69
N ALA A 131 -25.65 32.11 16.81
CA ALA A 131 -26.77 31.82 17.73
C ALA A 131 -27.96 32.80 17.62
N LYS A 132 -28.01 33.66 16.60
CA LYS A 132 -29.09 34.68 16.41
C LYS A 132 -30.03 34.44 15.24
N GLN A 133 -30.06 33.23 14.66
CA GLN A 133 -31.11 32.82 13.71
C GLN A 133 -31.64 31.43 14.08
N LYS A 134 -32.97 31.33 14.26
CA LYS A 134 -33.81 30.23 14.83
C LYS A 134 -34.02 30.40 16.35
N ASP A 135 -35.19 30.69 16.93
CA ASP A 135 -36.60 30.60 16.51
C ASP A 135 -37.53 31.48 17.40
N LYS A 136 -38.47 32.22 16.76
CA LYS A 136 -39.91 32.49 17.08
C LYS A 136 -40.39 33.14 18.42
N PRO A 137 -41.68 33.58 18.55
CA PRO A 137 -42.74 33.94 17.57
C PRO A 137 -43.52 35.25 17.90
N SER A 138 -44.31 35.83 16.97
CA SER A 138 -45.52 36.59 17.38
C SER A 138 -46.53 36.88 16.25
N LYS A 139 -47.76 37.07 16.71
CA LYS A 139 -49.07 37.15 16.09
C LYS A 139 -49.29 38.35 15.16
N LYS A 140 -50.26 38.16 14.25
CA LYS A 140 -51.03 39.20 13.57
C LYS A 140 -51.88 40.00 14.57
N ASP A 141 -51.88 41.32 14.42
CA ASP A 141 -53.08 42.17 14.59
C ASP A 141 -53.00 43.37 13.65
N ASP A 142 -54.08 43.46 12.87
CA ASP A 142 -54.85 44.61 12.41
C ASP A 142 -54.31 46.04 12.62
N ARG A 143 -54.18 46.80 11.53
CA ARG A 143 -54.98 48.01 11.20
C ARG A 143 -54.38 48.76 10.03
N GLY A 144 -55.27 49.13 9.11
CA GLY A 144 -54.95 49.74 7.84
C GLY A 144 -54.57 51.20 7.89
N GLU A 145 -54.04 51.65 6.77
CA GLU A 145 -54.17 53.02 6.33
C GLU A 145 -54.28 53.02 4.80
N SER A 146 -55.37 53.61 4.33
CA SER A 146 -55.69 53.88 2.94
C SER A 146 -55.46 55.37 2.72
N ASP A 147 -54.69 55.77 1.72
CA ASP A 147 -55.11 56.84 0.81
C ASP A 147 -54.35 56.83 -0.53
N ASN A 148 -55.09 57.30 -1.52
CA ASN A 148 -54.87 57.59 -2.93
C ASN A 148 -53.47 58.09 -3.38
N GLY A 149 -53.09 58.01 -4.65
CA GLY A 149 -53.95 57.91 -5.83
C GLY A 149 -53.18 57.79 -7.14
N LYS A 150 -54.00 57.59 -8.18
CA LYS A 150 -53.73 57.27 -9.59
C LYS A 150 -52.92 58.32 -10.35
N SER A 151 -52.15 57.86 -11.35
CA SER A 151 -52.13 58.35 -12.75
C SER A 151 -51.24 57.42 -13.59
N SER A 152 -51.86 56.67 -14.51
CA SER A 152 -51.76 56.78 -15.99
C SER A 152 -50.41 56.30 -16.55
N GLU A 153 -50.36 55.13 -17.22
CA GLU A 153 -50.51 54.96 -18.69
C GLU A 153 -49.33 55.60 -19.45
N GLN A 154 -48.65 55.03 -20.44
CA GLN A 154 -48.79 53.83 -21.28
C GLN A 154 -47.50 53.75 -22.13
N GLN A 155 -47.18 52.56 -22.67
CA GLN A 155 -46.24 52.30 -23.80
C GLN A 155 -44.73 52.52 -23.52
N ASP A 156 -43.77 51.66 -23.89
CA ASP A 156 -43.72 50.62 -24.91
C ASP A 156 -42.80 49.46 -24.49
N ASN A 157 -43.23 48.24 -24.82
CA ASN A 157 -42.51 47.00 -24.59
C ASN A 157 -41.81 46.57 -25.90
N ARG A 158 -40.50 46.83 -26.02
CA ARG A 158 -39.60 46.06 -26.90
C ARG A 158 -38.29 45.81 -26.19
N GLY A 159 -38.06 44.56 -25.83
CA GLY A 159 -36.76 44.07 -25.40
C GLY A 159 -36.88 42.89 -24.45
N LYS A 160 -36.47 41.70 -24.91
CA LYS A 160 -35.75 40.72 -24.09
C LYS A 160 -35.22 39.60 -24.96
N ASP A 161 -33.97 39.78 -25.37
CA ASP A 161 -33.03 38.67 -25.47
C ASP A 161 -31.73 39.13 -24.80
N ARG A 162 -31.16 38.20 -24.01
CA ARG A 162 -29.84 38.23 -23.34
C ARG A 162 -29.72 38.99 -22.02
N LYS A 163 -29.54 38.22 -20.94
CA LYS A 163 -28.42 38.32 -19.98
C LYS A 163 -28.51 37.20 -18.94
N ASP A 164 -27.51 36.32 -18.92
CA ASP A 164 -26.93 35.85 -17.67
C ASP A 164 -25.44 35.56 -17.90
N ASN A 165 -24.57 36.40 -17.32
CA ASN A 165 -23.13 36.21 -17.19
C ASN A 165 -22.55 37.36 -16.36
N SER A 166 -22.62 37.25 -15.03
CA SER A 166 -21.95 38.19 -14.12
C SER A 166 -21.24 37.55 -12.92
N ASP A 167 -21.10 36.21 -12.88
CA ASP A 167 -20.39 35.54 -11.77
C ASP A 167 -18.93 35.13 -12.08
N ASP A 168 -18.53 35.03 -13.36
CA ASP A 168 -17.17 34.59 -13.71
C ASP A 168 -16.08 35.67 -13.53
N GLN A 169 -16.42 36.96 -13.59
CA GLN A 169 -15.41 38.03 -13.50
C GLN A 169 -14.89 38.27 -12.06
N ARG A 170 -15.59 37.78 -11.04
CA ARG A 170 -15.21 38.01 -9.64
C ARG A 170 -14.23 36.96 -9.09
N TYR A 171 -14.15 35.80 -9.73
CA TYR A 171 -13.27 34.70 -9.30
C TYR A 171 -11.83 34.85 -9.84
N GLU A 172 -11.67 35.41 -11.04
CA GLU A 172 -10.34 35.64 -11.63
C GLU A 172 -9.52 36.71 -10.89
N SER A 173 -10.16 37.79 -10.44
CA SER A 173 -9.53 38.89 -9.69
C SER A 173 -8.85 38.44 -8.38
N ARG A 174 -9.45 37.48 -7.66
CA ARG A 174 -8.90 36.92 -6.41
C ARG A 174 -7.73 35.96 -6.64
N SER A 175 -7.75 35.24 -7.75
CA SER A 175 -6.70 34.27 -8.10
C SER A 175 -5.39 34.97 -8.52
N GLN A 176 -5.50 36.09 -9.24
CA GLN A 176 -4.35 36.91 -9.66
C GLN A 176 -3.70 37.63 -8.46
N ALA A 177 -4.49 38.17 -7.53
CA ALA A 177 -3.98 38.79 -6.30
C ALA A 177 -3.20 37.82 -5.40
N ARG A 178 -3.61 36.53 -5.34
CA ARG A 178 -2.89 35.48 -4.61
C ARG A 178 -1.57 35.09 -5.28
N ARG A 179 -1.52 35.03 -6.61
CA ARG A 179 -0.28 34.76 -7.36
C ARG A 179 0.74 35.89 -7.20
N ALA A 180 0.29 37.15 -7.22
CA ALA A 180 1.16 38.30 -6.99
C ALA A 180 1.79 38.33 -5.58
N ARG A 181 1.03 37.98 -4.54
CA ARG A 181 1.56 37.84 -3.16
C ARG A 181 2.59 36.71 -3.03
N ARG A 182 2.35 35.57 -3.69
CA ARG A 182 3.26 34.42 -3.66
C ARG A 182 4.60 34.69 -4.35
N ASN A 183 4.58 35.43 -5.45
CA ASN A 183 5.79 35.83 -6.17
C ASN A 183 6.59 36.90 -5.40
N ARG A 184 5.92 37.78 -4.64
CA ARG A 184 6.58 38.77 -3.79
C ARG A 184 7.28 38.13 -2.58
N ALA A 185 6.66 37.13 -1.96
CA ALA A 185 7.27 36.36 -0.86
C ALA A 185 8.51 35.56 -1.31
N ARG A 186 8.47 34.93 -2.48
CA ARG A 186 9.62 34.21 -3.06
C ARG A 186 10.79 35.11 -3.45
N ARG A 187 10.52 36.38 -3.79
CA ARG A 187 11.56 37.36 -4.11
C ARG A 187 12.25 37.88 -2.84
N GLN A 188 11.52 37.91 -1.73
CA GLN A 188 12.03 38.33 -0.43
C GLN A 188 12.89 37.24 0.24
N GLU A 189 12.48 35.97 0.13
CA GLU A 189 13.31 34.82 0.57
C GLU A 189 14.62 34.70 -0.22
N ARG A 190 14.63 35.07 -1.50
CA ARG A 190 15.85 35.02 -2.33
C ARG A 190 16.84 36.14 -2.01
N LEU A 191 16.36 37.30 -1.53
CA LEU A 191 17.20 38.42 -1.09
C LEU A 191 17.79 38.18 0.32
N GLU A 192 17.07 37.48 1.20
CA GLU A 192 17.57 37.09 2.53
C GLU A 192 18.59 35.93 2.50
N GLN A 193 18.64 35.18 1.39
CA GLN A 193 19.60 34.08 1.20
C GLN A 193 20.96 34.54 0.64
N ASP A 194 21.00 35.68 -0.08
CA ASP A 194 22.25 36.28 -0.60
C ASP A 194 23.02 37.09 0.47
N ASP A 195 22.33 37.64 1.49
CA ASP A 195 22.99 38.37 2.59
C ASP A 195 23.64 37.44 3.63
N ASN A 196 23.13 36.21 3.79
CA ASN A 196 23.69 35.25 4.76
C ASN A 196 24.98 34.57 4.28
N ASN A 197 25.31 34.62 2.98
CA ASN A 197 26.52 34.00 2.43
C ASN A 197 27.72 34.97 2.32
N ARG A 198 27.56 36.23 2.75
CA ARG A 198 28.65 37.24 2.80
C ARG A 198 29.16 37.51 4.23
N GLY A 199 28.61 36.84 5.25
CA GLY A 199 28.93 37.09 6.66
C GLY A 199 29.89 36.12 7.36
N GLU A 200 30.18 34.95 6.78
CA GLU A 200 31.05 33.93 7.40
C GLU A 200 32.34 33.74 6.59
N ASN A 201 33.32 34.64 6.76
CA ASN A 201 34.75 34.32 6.60
C ASN A 201 35.66 35.40 7.20
N ASN A 202 35.31 35.92 8.37
CA ASN A 202 36.21 36.81 9.11
C ASN A 202 36.05 36.58 10.61
N ARG A 203 36.83 35.64 11.16
CA ARG A 203 37.42 35.65 12.52
C ARG A 203 38.01 34.28 12.89
N SER A 204 39.29 34.07 12.55
CA SER A 204 40.35 33.54 13.43
C SER A 204 41.51 33.06 12.56
N ASP A 205 42.58 33.85 12.46
CA ASP A 205 43.82 33.48 13.12
C ASP A 205 44.85 34.61 13.04
N ASN A 206 45.41 34.95 14.19
CA ASN A 206 46.55 35.85 14.31
C ASN A 206 47.60 35.12 15.15
N ASN A 207 48.56 34.44 14.51
CA ASN A 207 49.93 34.40 15.00
C ASN A 207 50.94 34.13 13.87
N ARG A 208 51.71 35.20 13.57
CA ARG A 208 53.06 35.35 12.99
C ARG A 208 53.83 34.05 12.67
N GLY A 209 54.55 33.89 11.55
CA GLY A 209 54.93 34.76 10.43
C GLY A 209 56.20 34.20 9.77
N ASP A 210 56.31 34.17 8.44
CA ASP A 210 57.38 34.81 7.62
C ASP A 210 57.21 34.52 6.10
N ALA A 211 57.76 35.41 5.28
CA ALA A 211 57.56 35.67 3.85
C ALA A 211 58.09 34.57 2.87
N HIS A 212 57.85 34.53 1.54
CA HIS A 212 57.63 35.57 0.53
C HIS A 212 57.16 34.94 -0.83
N ASN A 213 56.31 35.70 -1.54
CA ASN A 213 56.32 36.01 -2.98
C ASN A 213 55.62 35.17 -4.10
N GLN A 214 54.55 35.80 -4.64
CA GLN A 214 54.25 36.20 -6.04
C GLN A 214 53.62 35.27 -7.11
N ASN A 215 52.37 35.66 -7.46
CA ASN A 215 51.75 35.88 -8.79
C ASN A 215 51.83 34.80 -9.88
N GLN A 216 50.72 34.16 -10.29
CA GLN A 216 49.54 34.62 -11.08
C GLN A 216 49.66 34.25 -12.56
N ASN A 217 48.81 33.30 -13.02
CA ASN A 217 48.03 33.36 -14.26
C ASN A 217 47.37 32.00 -14.56
N ARG A 218 46.03 31.92 -14.60
CA ARG A 218 45.29 31.72 -15.86
C ARG A 218 43.77 31.64 -15.71
N HIS A 219 43.17 32.28 -16.73
CA HIS A 219 41.80 32.54 -17.09
C HIS A 219 40.77 31.39 -17.03
N GLN A 220 39.55 31.89 -16.80
CA GLN A 220 38.22 31.29 -16.84
C GLN A 220 37.74 30.96 -18.26
N ASP A 221 36.83 29.99 -18.32
CA ASP A 221 35.97 29.71 -19.46
C ASP A 221 34.55 29.46 -18.91
N ARG A 222 33.55 30.18 -19.47
CA ARG A 222 32.10 29.82 -19.60
C ARG A 222 31.22 29.95 -18.34
N ARG A 223 30.00 30.49 -18.37
CA ARG A 223 28.98 30.59 -19.45
C ARG A 223 27.94 31.66 -19.09
N ASP A 224 27.42 32.28 -20.14
CA ASP A 224 26.46 33.37 -20.18
C ASP A 224 25.01 32.92 -19.98
N ASP A 225 24.20 33.90 -19.58
CA ASP A 225 22.82 33.91 -19.17
C ASP A 225 21.90 34.35 -20.34
N SER A 226 20.58 34.30 -20.12
CA SER A 226 19.53 35.10 -20.78
C SER A 226 18.69 34.52 -21.95
N GLN A 227 17.48 34.07 -21.56
CA GLN A 227 16.17 34.70 -21.83
C GLN A 227 15.59 34.87 -23.26
N ASP A 228 14.44 34.19 -23.42
CA ASP A 228 13.07 34.74 -23.67
C ASP A 228 12.56 34.98 -25.11
N GLY A 229 11.25 34.71 -25.29
CA GLY A 229 10.40 35.48 -26.21
C GLY A 229 9.89 34.85 -27.52
N SER A 230 8.80 34.08 -27.43
CA SER A 230 7.57 34.06 -28.26
C SER A 230 7.55 34.37 -29.79
N ASP A 231 6.81 33.47 -30.47
CA ASP A 231 5.80 33.68 -31.52
C ASP A 231 6.17 33.89 -33.02
N ASN A 232 5.54 32.99 -33.80
CA ASN A 232 4.80 33.21 -35.05
C ASN A 232 5.45 32.89 -36.42
N GLN A 233 4.70 32.06 -37.16
CA GLN A 233 4.49 32.02 -38.62
C GLN A 233 5.66 31.87 -39.61
N GLY A 234 5.50 30.89 -40.50
CA GLY A 234 5.67 31.12 -41.94
C GLY A 234 6.87 30.46 -42.62
N ASP A 235 6.58 29.40 -43.38
CA ASP A 235 7.02 29.07 -44.74
C ASP A 235 8.41 29.44 -45.31
N LYS A 236 8.87 28.50 -46.16
CA LYS A 236 9.94 28.51 -47.20
C LYS A 236 11.27 27.85 -46.80
N GLN A 237 11.60 26.67 -47.34
CA GLN A 237 12.10 26.37 -48.71
C GLN A 237 13.42 27.05 -49.09
N GLY A 238 14.36 26.23 -49.59
CA GLY A 238 15.54 26.63 -50.35
C GLY A 238 16.83 26.23 -49.64
N GLU A 239 17.46 25.11 -50.03
CA GLU A 239 18.55 25.05 -51.02
C GLU A 239 19.88 25.61 -50.47
N LYS A 240 21.09 25.12 -50.78
CA LYS A 240 21.70 23.94 -51.41
C LYS A 240 23.18 24.35 -51.48
N ASN A 241 24.09 23.38 -51.42
CA ASN A 241 25.44 23.41 -52.03
C ASN A 241 26.40 24.52 -51.58
N GLY A 242 27.67 24.28 -51.33
CA GLY A 242 28.52 23.16 -51.70
C GLY A 242 29.92 23.73 -51.93
N ASP A 243 30.92 22.85 -51.85
CA ASP A 243 32.21 22.97 -52.52
C ASP A 243 33.15 24.11 -52.09
N ASN A 244 34.48 24.00 -52.11
CA ASN A 244 35.43 22.90 -52.13
C ASN A 244 36.80 23.59 -51.99
N ASN A 245 37.76 22.86 -51.44
CA ASN A 245 39.17 22.87 -51.87
C ASN A 245 40.19 23.98 -51.53
N HIS A 246 41.39 23.43 -51.23
CA HIS A 246 42.76 23.94 -51.46
C HIS A 246 43.36 24.94 -50.47
N ARG A 247 44.67 24.96 -50.18
CA ARG A 247 45.84 24.04 -50.29
C ARG A 247 46.99 24.84 -49.63
N ASN A 248 47.87 24.13 -48.92
CA ASN A 248 49.27 24.43 -48.57
C ASN A 248 49.90 25.82 -48.84
N ASN A 249 50.57 26.38 -47.82
CA ASN A 249 52.00 26.80 -47.82
C ASN A 249 52.33 27.40 -46.43
N ARG A 250 53.33 26.90 -45.69
CA ARG A 250 54.80 27.12 -45.73
C ARG A 250 55.25 28.13 -44.66
N ASN A 251 56.14 27.61 -43.80
CA ASN A 251 57.36 28.19 -43.21
C ASN A 251 57.36 29.63 -42.68
N ASP A 252 57.68 29.75 -41.39
CA ASP A 252 58.79 30.48 -40.74
C ASP A 252 58.44 30.53 -39.23
N ASP A 253 59.31 30.41 -38.23
CA ASP A 253 60.62 31.00 -38.06
C ASP A 253 61.31 30.34 -36.82
N ASN A 254 62.64 30.16 -36.91
CA ASN A 254 63.68 30.60 -35.95
C ASN A 254 63.43 30.56 -34.41
N ASN A 255 64.37 30.28 -33.49
CA ASN A 255 65.77 29.83 -33.47
C ASN A 255 66.22 29.83 -31.98
N PHE A 256 67.25 29.05 -31.62
CA PHE A 256 68.12 29.15 -30.41
C PHE A 256 67.46 29.08 -28.99
N ASP A 257 68.02 28.47 -27.95
CA ASP A 257 69.42 28.18 -27.63
C ASP A 257 69.57 27.06 -26.56
N ARG A 258 70.82 26.59 -26.48
CA ARG A 258 71.49 25.50 -25.75
C ARG A 258 71.16 25.32 -24.26
N GLY A 259 71.32 24.08 -23.76
CA GLY A 259 71.38 23.85 -22.31
C GLY A 259 71.51 22.42 -21.76
N ASN A 260 72.36 21.60 -22.37
CA ASN A 260 72.90 20.31 -21.90
C ASN A 260 72.89 20.03 -20.37
N ARG A 261 72.28 18.92 -19.90
CA ARG A 261 72.79 18.09 -18.78
C ARG A 261 72.12 16.70 -18.69
N ARG A 262 72.79 15.74 -19.32
CA ARG A 262 73.11 14.36 -18.86
C ARG A 262 72.14 13.70 -17.86
N GLY A 263 71.43 12.68 -18.36
CA GLY A 263 71.62 11.31 -17.87
C GLY A 263 70.79 10.85 -16.67
N ARG A 264 69.63 10.22 -16.95
CA ARG A 264 69.27 8.92 -16.33
C ARG A 264 68.39 8.12 -17.28
N ARG A 265 69.08 7.29 -18.07
CA ARG A 265 68.51 6.22 -18.89
C ARG A 265 67.69 5.26 -18.02
N ASN A 266 66.58 4.81 -18.62
CA ASN A 266 66.02 3.47 -18.51
C ASN A 266 65.67 2.92 -17.13
N ARG A 267 64.42 3.14 -16.72
CA ARG A 267 63.61 2.13 -15.99
C ARG A 267 62.11 2.43 -16.19
N ARG A 268 61.59 2.24 -17.40
CA ARG A 268 60.13 2.11 -17.64
C ARG A 268 59.82 1.60 -19.06
N ASN A 269 60.39 0.46 -19.42
CA ASN A 269 59.89 -0.37 -20.52
C ASN A 269 59.91 -1.85 -20.07
N ARG A 270 58.96 -2.18 -19.19
CA ARG A 270 58.55 -3.56 -18.89
C ARG A 270 57.13 -3.56 -18.30
N ARG A 271 56.15 -3.23 -19.14
CA ARG A 271 54.77 -3.72 -19.04
C ARG A 271 54.07 -3.61 -20.41
N GLY A 272 54.77 -4.09 -21.43
CA GLY A 272 54.13 -4.65 -22.62
C GLY A 272 53.65 -6.04 -22.23
N GLY A 273 52.34 -6.16 -22.05
CA GLY A 273 51.65 -7.34 -21.57
C GLY A 273 50.15 -7.10 -21.55
N ARG A 274 49.63 -6.52 -22.64
CA ARG A 274 48.22 -6.68 -23.02
C ARG A 274 48.06 -8.13 -23.46
N GLY A 275 48.01 -9.03 -22.49
CA GLY A 275 47.29 -10.28 -22.68
C GLY A 275 45.82 -9.91 -22.72
N ASN A 276 45.16 -10.24 -23.83
CA ASN A 276 43.72 -10.48 -23.88
C ASN A 276 43.37 -11.37 -22.68
N ASN A 277 42.94 -10.76 -21.59
CA ASN A 277 42.10 -11.45 -20.64
C ASN A 277 40.69 -11.17 -21.12
N ASP A 278 40.32 -11.91 -22.17
CA ASP A 278 38.94 -12.06 -22.54
C ASP A 278 38.14 -12.42 -21.30
N ASN A 279 37.00 -11.77 -21.20
CA ASN A 279 36.02 -11.80 -20.13
C ASN A 279 35.31 -13.18 -20.02
N HIS A 280 36.07 -14.28 -20.12
CA HIS A 280 35.63 -15.68 -20.02
C HIS A 280 35.68 -16.21 -18.57
N GLY A 281 35.58 -15.32 -17.57
CA GLY A 281 35.67 -15.67 -16.15
C GLY A 281 34.34 -15.96 -15.45
N GLY A 282 33.25 -16.26 -16.19
CA GLY A 282 31.94 -16.52 -15.58
C GLY A 282 31.01 -17.45 -16.35
N GLY A 283 31.49 -18.08 -17.44
CA GLY A 283 30.71 -19.01 -18.25
C GLY A 283 30.86 -20.48 -17.84
N ASN A 284 31.94 -20.84 -17.16
CA ASN A 284 32.26 -22.24 -16.81
C ASN A 284 31.63 -22.73 -15.50
N ASP A 285 31.10 -21.84 -14.65
CA ASP A 285 30.47 -22.23 -13.37
C ASP A 285 29.02 -22.71 -13.55
N LEU A 286 28.44 -22.52 -14.74
CA LEU A 286 27.13 -23.04 -15.12
C LEU A 286 27.20 -24.35 -15.92
N GLN A 287 28.40 -24.82 -16.26
CA GLN A 287 28.57 -26.09 -16.97
C GLN A 287 28.56 -27.24 -15.97
N VAL A 288 27.55 -28.11 -16.09
CA VAL A 288 27.50 -29.41 -15.40
C VAL A 288 28.63 -30.27 -15.95
N ARG A 289 29.52 -30.76 -15.08
CA ARG A 289 30.59 -31.70 -15.45
C ARG A 289 30.18 -33.14 -15.09
N GLU A 290 30.68 -34.13 -15.84
CA GLU A 290 30.57 -35.54 -15.44
C GLU A 290 31.25 -35.73 -14.07
N GLY A 291 30.46 -35.99 -13.03
CA GLY A 291 30.90 -36.07 -11.63
C GLY A 291 30.25 -35.05 -10.68
N ASP A 292 29.46 -34.11 -11.19
CA ASP A 292 28.70 -33.17 -10.36
C ASP A 292 27.46 -33.83 -9.75
N GLU A 293 27.36 -33.85 -8.42
CA GLU A 293 26.11 -34.24 -7.73
C GLU A 293 25.08 -33.12 -7.87
N LEU A 294 24.04 -33.40 -8.65
CA LEU A 294 22.91 -32.51 -8.87
C LEU A 294 21.74 -32.89 -7.96
N GLN A 295 21.19 -31.90 -7.29
CA GLN A 295 19.99 -32.03 -6.49
C GLN A 295 18.85 -31.27 -7.15
N ALA A 296 17.71 -31.95 -7.32
CA ALA A 296 16.50 -31.30 -7.80
C ALA A 296 15.99 -30.30 -6.75
N VAL A 297 15.61 -29.12 -7.20
CA VAL A 297 15.03 -28.06 -6.38
C VAL A 297 13.79 -27.48 -7.06
N GLY A 298 12.83 -27.07 -6.23
CA GLY A 298 11.65 -26.33 -6.66
C GLY A 298 11.43 -25.13 -5.76
N GLY A 299 10.89 -24.04 -6.32
CA GLY A 299 10.55 -22.87 -5.53
C GLY A 299 9.94 -21.74 -6.36
N ILE A 300 9.74 -20.59 -5.71
CA ILE A 300 9.22 -19.37 -6.35
C ILE A 300 10.37 -18.39 -6.54
N LEU A 301 10.58 -17.94 -7.78
CA LEU A 301 11.59 -16.96 -8.09
C LEU A 301 11.24 -15.60 -7.49
N ASP A 302 12.15 -15.05 -6.72
CA ASP A 302 12.09 -13.71 -6.16
C ASP A 302 13.28 -12.89 -6.68
N VAL A 303 12.96 -11.87 -7.46
CA VAL A 303 13.95 -10.95 -8.04
C VAL A 303 14.04 -9.73 -7.12
N VAL A 304 14.97 -9.77 -6.17
CA VAL A 304 15.17 -8.72 -5.17
C VAL A 304 15.73 -7.46 -5.81
N ASP A 305 16.77 -7.62 -6.64
CA ASP A 305 17.45 -6.53 -7.34
C ASP A 305 17.87 -6.98 -8.74
N ASN A 306 18.28 -6.03 -9.60
CA ASN A 306 18.73 -6.29 -10.98
C ASN A 306 19.88 -7.31 -11.12
N ASN A 307 20.60 -7.58 -10.04
CA ASN A 307 21.74 -8.51 -9.99
C ASN A 307 21.54 -9.67 -9.02
N VAL A 308 20.46 -9.68 -8.24
CA VAL A 308 20.26 -10.62 -7.14
C VAL A 308 18.88 -11.24 -7.28
N SER A 309 18.84 -12.56 -7.44
CA SER A 309 17.60 -13.31 -7.52
C SER A 309 17.75 -14.60 -6.73
N PHE A 310 16.69 -14.97 -6.01
CA PHE A 310 16.65 -16.17 -5.20
C PHE A 310 15.43 -17.01 -5.57
N LEU A 311 15.58 -18.32 -5.57
CA LEU A 311 14.49 -19.26 -5.61
C LEU A 311 14.11 -19.59 -4.17
N ARG A 312 12.91 -19.16 -3.75
CA ARG A 312 12.37 -19.40 -2.40
C ARG A 312 11.87 -20.85 -2.32
N THR A 313 12.53 -21.69 -1.53
CA THR A 313 12.26 -23.15 -1.49
C THR A 313 11.28 -23.56 -0.39
N THR A 314 11.14 -22.75 0.65
CA THR A 314 10.27 -23.02 1.81
C THR A 314 8.93 -22.27 1.76
N GLY A 315 8.59 -21.66 0.61
CA GLY A 315 7.37 -20.89 0.39
C GLY A 315 7.67 -19.50 -0.14
N TYR A 316 7.13 -18.47 0.50
CA TYR A 316 7.24 -17.07 0.06
C TYR A 316 8.23 -16.23 0.87
N ARG A 317 8.89 -16.85 1.86
CA ARG A 317 9.78 -16.19 2.79
C ARG A 317 11.22 -16.49 2.43
N ALA A 318 12.12 -15.57 2.77
CA ALA A 318 13.54 -15.82 2.67
C ALA A 318 13.97 -16.92 3.65
N GLY A 319 14.58 -17.97 3.12
CA GLY A 319 15.07 -19.11 3.88
C GLY A 319 16.58 -19.30 3.74
N ASP A 320 17.16 -20.10 4.62
CA ASP A 320 18.57 -20.52 4.50
C ASP A 320 18.78 -21.55 3.38
N ALA A 321 17.71 -22.29 3.05
CA ALA A 321 17.68 -23.27 1.96
C ALA A 321 17.35 -22.65 0.59
N ASP A 322 17.33 -21.32 0.48
CA ASP A 322 17.07 -20.65 -0.79
C ASP A 322 18.23 -20.85 -1.77
N VAL A 323 17.91 -20.81 -3.06
CA VAL A 323 18.89 -21.02 -4.13
C VAL A 323 19.15 -19.73 -4.85
N PHE A 324 20.42 -19.36 -5.01
CA PHE A 324 20.82 -18.22 -5.81
C PHE A 324 20.61 -18.51 -7.30
N VAL A 325 19.94 -17.58 -8.00
CA VAL A 325 19.69 -17.67 -9.43
C VAL A 325 20.52 -16.62 -10.15
N ASN A 326 21.40 -17.07 -11.04
CA ASN A 326 22.26 -16.18 -11.79
C ASN A 326 21.44 -15.31 -12.77
N LYS A 327 21.74 -14.00 -12.83
CA LYS A 327 21.08 -13.04 -13.73
C LYS A 327 21.10 -13.46 -15.21
N ASN A 328 22.11 -14.21 -15.64
CA ASN A 328 22.21 -14.70 -17.02
C ASN A 328 21.10 -15.72 -17.32
N ILE A 329 20.77 -16.60 -16.36
CA ILE A 329 19.65 -17.55 -16.49
C ILE A 329 18.34 -16.77 -16.53
N VAL A 330 18.14 -15.84 -15.60
CA VAL A 330 16.93 -14.98 -15.55
C VAL A 330 16.70 -14.27 -16.88
N ARG A 331 17.73 -13.65 -17.45
CA ARG A 331 17.62 -12.92 -18.73
C ARG A 331 17.45 -13.84 -19.93
N ARG A 332 18.20 -14.95 -20.01
CA ARG A 332 18.15 -15.88 -21.15
C ARG A 332 16.76 -16.51 -21.31
N LEU A 333 16.17 -16.94 -20.19
CA LEU A 333 14.88 -17.61 -20.14
C LEU A 333 13.68 -16.65 -19.92
N GLY A 334 13.94 -15.34 -19.79
CA GLY A 334 12.87 -14.35 -19.58
C GLY A 334 12.11 -14.52 -18.25
N LEU A 335 12.78 -15.01 -17.21
CA LEU A 335 12.17 -15.27 -15.91
C LEU A 335 11.80 -13.97 -15.19
N ARG A 336 10.71 -14.01 -14.43
CA ARG A 336 10.15 -12.87 -13.68
C ARG A 336 9.84 -13.29 -12.25
N SER A 337 9.82 -12.33 -11.33
CA SER A 337 9.40 -12.60 -9.94
C SER A 337 8.01 -13.27 -9.94
N GLY A 338 7.82 -14.24 -9.04
CA GLY A 338 6.61 -15.07 -8.96
C GLY A 338 6.60 -16.32 -9.86
N ASP A 339 7.60 -16.53 -10.72
CA ASP A 339 7.69 -17.76 -11.53
C ASP A 339 8.01 -18.95 -10.61
N ALA A 340 7.19 -20.01 -10.68
CA ALA A 340 7.49 -21.27 -10.01
C ALA A 340 8.46 -22.06 -10.89
N ILE A 341 9.65 -22.33 -10.38
CA ILE A 341 10.72 -22.95 -11.14
C ILE A 341 11.04 -24.30 -10.50
N THR A 342 11.16 -25.33 -11.33
CA THR A 342 11.86 -26.58 -10.97
C THR A 342 13.15 -26.65 -11.74
N GLY A 343 14.21 -27.15 -11.12
CA GLY A 343 15.51 -27.24 -11.74
C GLY A 343 16.51 -27.97 -10.86
N GLN A 344 17.80 -27.79 -11.16
CA GLN A 344 18.87 -28.53 -10.51
C GLN A 344 19.94 -27.59 -9.95
N VAL A 345 20.39 -27.90 -8.73
CA VAL A 345 21.50 -27.23 -8.05
C VAL A 345 22.67 -28.17 -7.88
N LYS A 346 23.87 -27.62 -7.90
CA LYS A 346 25.09 -28.39 -7.63
C LYS A 346 25.36 -28.40 -6.12
N VAL A 347 25.29 -29.58 -5.50
CA VAL A 347 25.44 -29.75 -4.03
C VAL A 347 26.86 -29.41 -3.56
N ALA A 348 27.87 -29.75 -4.38
CA ALA A 348 29.28 -29.44 -4.14
C ALA A 348 29.79 -28.23 -4.98
N GLY A 349 28.87 -27.34 -5.38
CA GLY A 349 29.16 -26.22 -6.29
C GLY A 349 29.67 -24.96 -5.59
N PRO A 350 30.08 -23.93 -6.36
CA PRO A 350 30.38 -22.62 -5.80
C PRO A 350 29.15 -22.08 -5.08
N THR A 351 29.32 -21.77 -3.79
CA THR A 351 28.26 -21.14 -2.98
C THR A 351 28.34 -19.63 -3.13
N HIS A 352 27.25 -19.01 -3.52
CA HIS A 352 27.16 -17.56 -3.61
C HIS A 352 26.92 -16.98 -2.23
N THR A 353 27.77 -16.03 -1.85
CA THR A 353 27.65 -15.37 -0.56
C THR A 353 26.93 -14.04 -0.71
N HIS A 354 25.74 -13.90 -0.11
CA HIS A 354 24.92 -12.69 -0.18
C HIS A 354 24.60 -12.15 1.23
N GLY A 355 24.42 -10.83 1.34
CA GLY A 355 24.17 -10.12 2.60
C GLY A 355 25.38 -9.34 3.12
N ASN A 356 25.11 -8.37 4.00
CA ASN A 356 26.12 -7.44 4.54
C ASN A 356 26.50 -7.80 6.00
N GLY A 357 27.79 -7.67 6.33
CA GLY A 357 28.28 -7.86 7.70
C GLY A 357 27.99 -9.26 8.27
N ARG A 358 27.36 -9.31 9.46
CA ARG A 358 26.97 -10.57 10.13
C ARG A 358 25.84 -11.34 9.44
N ASN A 359 25.11 -10.72 8.51
CA ASN A 359 24.00 -11.38 7.77
C ASN A 359 24.46 -12.02 6.46
N ARG A 360 25.76 -12.21 6.29
CA ARG A 360 26.37 -12.77 5.10
C ARG A 360 26.16 -14.30 5.08
N ARG A 361 25.31 -14.78 4.18
CA ARG A 361 24.90 -16.19 4.06
C ARG A 361 25.36 -16.80 2.75
N LYS A 362 25.65 -18.10 2.76
CA LYS A 362 26.06 -18.88 1.60
C LYS A 362 24.84 -19.61 1.04
N TYR A 363 24.66 -19.53 -0.27
CA TYR A 363 23.54 -20.13 -0.99
C TYR A 363 24.04 -21.01 -2.12
N ASN A 364 23.36 -22.12 -2.36
CA ASN A 364 23.61 -22.97 -3.53
C ASN A 364 23.16 -22.23 -4.79
N GLN A 365 23.77 -22.54 -5.94
CA GLN A 365 23.44 -21.89 -7.21
C GLN A 365 22.61 -22.80 -8.10
N LEU A 366 21.58 -22.23 -8.73
CA LEU A 366 20.80 -22.89 -9.77
C LEU A 366 21.64 -23.02 -11.04
N VAL A 367 21.80 -24.25 -11.53
CA VAL A 367 22.59 -24.55 -12.73
C VAL A 367 21.69 -24.75 -13.94
N GLN A 368 20.59 -25.47 -13.75
CA GLN A 368 19.64 -25.81 -14.80
C GLN A 368 18.21 -25.53 -14.37
N VAL A 369 17.39 -25.09 -15.31
CA VAL A 369 15.94 -24.89 -15.16
C VAL A 369 15.26 -25.98 -15.99
N ASP A 370 14.43 -26.78 -15.37
CA ASP A 370 13.71 -27.88 -16.01
C ASP A 370 12.31 -27.43 -16.44
N THR A 371 11.57 -26.74 -15.57
CA THR A 371 10.25 -26.18 -15.92
C THR A 371 10.05 -24.80 -15.31
N VAL A 372 9.22 -24.00 -15.98
CA VAL A 372 8.76 -22.69 -15.50
C VAL A 372 7.23 -22.72 -15.50
N ASN A 373 6.63 -22.62 -14.31
CA ASN A 373 5.19 -22.69 -14.10
C ASN A 373 4.55 -23.97 -14.68
N GLY A 374 5.30 -25.08 -14.68
CA GLY A 374 4.86 -26.39 -15.17
C GLY A 374 4.94 -26.59 -16.69
N ILE A 375 5.45 -25.61 -17.43
CA ILE A 375 5.70 -25.70 -18.88
C ILE A 375 7.20 -25.59 -19.18
N ASP A 376 7.57 -25.87 -20.44
CA ASP A 376 8.96 -25.75 -20.88
C ASP A 376 9.47 -24.30 -20.76
N PRO A 377 10.74 -24.08 -20.36
CA PRO A 377 11.28 -22.73 -20.19
C PRO A 377 11.26 -21.87 -21.46
N GLU A 378 11.42 -22.45 -22.65
CA GLU A 378 11.39 -21.70 -23.91
C GLU A 378 9.96 -21.31 -24.31
N GLU A 379 8.97 -22.15 -24.01
CA GLU A 379 7.56 -21.80 -24.16
C GLU A 379 7.15 -20.70 -23.16
N ALA A 380 7.57 -20.83 -21.90
CA ALA A 380 7.30 -19.84 -20.85
C ALA A 380 7.85 -18.46 -21.16
N LYS A 381 8.86 -18.36 -22.02
CA LYS A 381 9.44 -17.09 -22.47
C LYS A 381 8.52 -16.31 -23.41
N GLN A 382 7.64 -16.98 -24.15
CA GLN A 382 6.74 -16.36 -25.12
C GLN A 382 5.45 -15.81 -24.49
N ARG A 383 5.17 -16.13 -23.23
CA ARG A 383 3.94 -15.70 -22.55
C ARG A 383 3.85 -14.17 -22.43
N PRO A 384 2.66 -13.58 -22.61
CA PRO A 384 2.48 -12.13 -22.55
C PRO A 384 2.86 -11.55 -21.18
N HIS A 385 3.06 -10.23 -21.13
CA HIS A 385 3.24 -9.52 -19.87
C HIS A 385 1.89 -9.10 -19.33
N PHE A 386 1.64 -9.34 -18.04
CA PHE A 386 0.39 -9.00 -17.35
C PHE A 386 -0.02 -7.54 -17.54
N ASN A 387 0.95 -6.62 -17.63
CA ASN A 387 0.68 -5.19 -17.81
C ASN A 387 0.26 -4.81 -19.23
N LYS A 388 0.51 -5.67 -20.23
CA LYS A 388 0.14 -5.46 -21.63
C LYS A 388 -1.22 -6.06 -21.99
N LEU A 389 -1.75 -6.93 -21.13
CA LEU A 389 -3.04 -7.58 -21.33
C LEU A 389 -4.20 -6.60 -21.14
N THR A 390 -5.27 -6.77 -21.92
CA THR A 390 -6.40 -5.85 -21.97
C THR A 390 -7.33 -6.05 -20.76
N PRO A 391 -7.49 -5.04 -19.87
CA PRO A 391 -8.38 -5.14 -18.72
C PRO A 391 -9.85 -4.97 -19.10
N LEU A 392 -10.71 -5.87 -18.64
CA LEU A 392 -12.16 -5.81 -18.80
C LEU A 392 -12.89 -5.73 -17.45
N TYR A 393 -14.17 -5.36 -17.51
CA TYR A 393 -15.07 -5.58 -16.38
C TYR A 393 -15.31 -7.08 -16.17
N PRO A 394 -15.52 -7.52 -14.92
CA PRO A 394 -15.97 -8.87 -14.64
C PRO A 394 -17.31 -9.16 -15.34
N ASN A 395 -17.37 -10.27 -16.07
CA ASN A 395 -18.56 -10.74 -16.80
C ASN A 395 -18.94 -12.19 -16.46
N GLN A 396 -18.07 -12.92 -15.75
CA GLN A 396 -18.35 -14.26 -15.24
C GLN A 396 -18.46 -14.22 -13.72
N ARG A 397 -19.62 -14.63 -13.19
CA ARG A 397 -19.91 -14.62 -11.75
C ARG A 397 -19.24 -15.79 -11.03
N LEU A 398 -18.64 -15.51 -9.87
CA LEU A 398 -18.25 -16.50 -8.86
C LEU A 398 -19.43 -16.71 -7.91
N ARG A 399 -20.18 -17.81 -8.11
CA ARG A 399 -21.33 -18.13 -7.25
C ARG A 399 -20.84 -18.66 -5.91
N LEU A 400 -21.29 -18.07 -4.80
CA LEU A 400 -20.84 -18.42 -3.45
C LEU A 400 -21.83 -19.33 -2.71
N GLU A 401 -23.10 -19.32 -3.10
CA GLU A 401 -24.14 -20.18 -2.56
C GLU A 401 -23.72 -21.66 -2.60
N THR A 402 -23.77 -22.33 -1.45
CA THR A 402 -23.41 -23.75 -1.29
C THR A 402 -24.48 -24.49 -0.50
N ASP A 403 -24.27 -24.72 0.80
CA ASP A 403 -25.28 -25.32 1.68
C ASP A 403 -26.34 -24.27 2.05
N PRO A 404 -27.65 -24.61 1.99
CA PRO A 404 -28.74 -23.73 2.42
C PRO A 404 -28.58 -23.13 3.83
N LYS A 405 -27.87 -23.82 4.73
CA LYS A 405 -27.58 -23.40 6.10
C LYS A 405 -26.51 -22.32 6.18
N ILE A 406 -25.63 -22.23 5.19
CA ILE A 406 -24.58 -21.20 5.13
C ILE A 406 -25.19 -19.93 4.56
N LEU A 407 -25.90 -19.19 5.42
CA LEU A 407 -26.59 -17.96 5.02
C LEU A 407 -25.61 -16.85 4.59
N THR A 408 -24.37 -16.87 5.08
CA THR A 408 -23.35 -15.87 4.73
C THR A 408 -23.14 -15.77 3.22
N THR A 409 -22.92 -16.89 2.54
CA THR A 409 -22.62 -16.89 1.11
C THR A 409 -23.84 -16.51 0.28
N ARG A 410 -25.02 -16.98 0.72
CA ARG A 410 -26.31 -16.62 0.12
C ARG A 410 -26.60 -15.13 0.19
N VAL A 411 -26.35 -14.50 1.34
CA VAL A 411 -26.51 -13.05 1.53
C VAL A 411 -25.54 -12.29 0.64
N ILE A 412 -24.26 -12.70 0.58
CA ILE A 412 -23.26 -12.04 -0.28
C ILE A 412 -23.69 -12.12 -1.75
N ASP A 413 -24.15 -13.28 -2.22
CA ASP A 413 -24.62 -13.46 -3.58
C ASP A 413 -25.80 -12.55 -3.98
N LEU A 414 -26.64 -12.16 -3.00
CA LEU A 414 -27.79 -11.30 -3.24
C LEU A 414 -27.45 -9.80 -3.14
N ILE A 415 -26.52 -9.43 -2.26
CA ILE A 415 -26.21 -8.03 -1.98
C ILE A 415 -25.01 -7.55 -2.80
N MET A 416 -23.94 -8.35 -2.84
CA MET A 416 -22.67 -8.04 -3.50
C MET A 416 -22.21 -9.22 -4.37
N PRO A 417 -22.81 -9.44 -5.56
CA PRO A 417 -22.33 -10.45 -6.50
C PRO A 417 -20.85 -10.22 -6.84
N ILE A 418 -20.05 -11.29 -6.82
CA ILE A 418 -18.60 -11.22 -7.10
C ILE A 418 -18.33 -11.85 -8.46
N GLY A 419 -17.57 -11.15 -9.30
CA GLY A 419 -17.12 -11.68 -10.59
C GLY A 419 -15.65 -12.13 -10.59
N LYS A 420 -15.30 -12.91 -11.61
CA LYS A 420 -13.92 -13.18 -12.00
C LYS A 420 -13.25 -11.88 -12.46
N GLY A 421 -12.19 -11.48 -11.76
CA GLY A 421 -11.53 -10.19 -11.96
C GLY A 421 -11.99 -9.07 -11.01
N GLN A 422 -12.81 -9.36 -10.00
CA GLN A 422 -13.33 -8.34 -9.08
C GLN A 422 -12.23 -7.78 -8.15
N ARG A 423 -12.32 -6.49 -7.84
CA ARG A 423 -11.59 -5.80 -6.77
C ARG A 423 -12.54 -5.54 -5.61
N ALA A 424 -12.72 -6.53 -4.74
CA ALA A 424 -13.67 -6.46 -3.64
C ALA A 424 -12.99 -6.06 -2.32
N LEU A 425 -13.67 -5.22 -1.55
CA LEU A 425 -13.27 -4.83 -0.20
C LEU A 425 -14.32 -5.30 0.81
N ILE A 426 -13.90 -6.07 1.82
CA ILE A 426 -14.72 -6.41 2.98
C ILE A 426 -14.39 -5.42 4.09
N VAL A 427 -15.24 -4.43 4.26
CA VAL A 427 -15.07 -3.35 5.21
C VAL A 427 -15.59 -3.81 6.56
N SER A 428 -14.70 -4.11 7.49
CA SER A 428 -15.05 -4.74 8.76
C SER A 428 -14.51 -3.95 9.95
N PRO A 429 -15.35 -3.58 10.91
CA PRO A 429 -14.86 -3.23 12.24
C PRO A 429 -14.33 -4.47 12.96
N PRO A 430 -13.53 -4.29 14.03
CA PRO A 430 -13.09 -5.41 14.87
C PRO A 430 -14.28 -6.21 15.41
N LYS A 431 -14.13 -7.55 15.48
CA LYS A 431 -15.14 -8.50 16.02
C LYS A 431 -16.44 -8.64 15.22
N ALA A 432 -16.56 -8.07 14.02
CA ALA A 432 -17.77 -8.20 13.19
C ALA A 432 -17.92 -9.55 12.45
N GLY A 433 -16.97 -10.49 12.60
CA GLY A 433 -17.01 -11.80 11.92
C GLY A 433 -16.26 -11.87 10.59
N LYS A 434 -15.30 -10.96 10.37
CA LYS A 434 -14.38 -10.92 9.19
C LYS A 434 -13.85 -12.30 8.81
N THR A 435 -13.24 -13.02 9.76
CA THR A 435 -12.56 -14.30 9.51
C THR A 435 -13.53 -15.37 9.02
N THR A 436 -14.70 -15.49 9.66
CA THR A 436 -15.75 -16.44 9.26
C THR A 436 -16.27 -16.14 7.84
N ILE A 437 -16.44 -14.87 7.49
CA ILE A 437 -16.86 -14.48 6.14
C ILE A 437 -15.79 -14.87 5.11
N LEU A 438 -14.52 -14.57 5.41
CA LEU A 438 -13.41 -14.89 4.51
C LEU A 438 -13.28 -16.40 4.28
N GLN A 439 -13.41 -17.21 5.33
CA GLN A 439 -13.43 -18.67 5.26
C GLN A 439 -14.62 -19.19 4.45
N ASN A 440 -15.81 -18.65 4.65
CA ASN A 440 -17.01 -19.04 3.91
C ASN A 440 -16.86 -18.73 2.42
N ILE A 441 -16.30 -17.57 2.05
CA ILE A 441 -15.99 -17.22 0.66
C ILE A 441 -14.96 -18.20 0.09
N ALA A 442 -13.87 -18.46 0.82
CA ALA A 442 -12.81 -19.37 0.38
C ALA A 442 -13.34 -20.78 0.08
N ASN A 443 -14.14 -21.34 1.00
CA ASN A 443 -14.72 -22.67 0.87
C ASN A 443 -15.78 -22.74 -0.23
N ALA A 444 -16.56 -21.68 -0.41
CA ALA A 444 -17.51 -21.57 -1.49
C ALA A 444 -16.82 -21.58 -2.86
N ILE A 445 -15.76 -20.78 -3.03
CA ILE A 445 -14.98 -20.74 -4.27
C ILE A 445 -14.33 -22.09 -4.53
N ALA A 446 -13.71 -22.72 -3.53
CA ALA A 446 -13.10 -24.03 -3.69
C ALA A 446 -14.10 -25.15 -4.06
N THR A 447 -15.38 -24.98 -3.70
CA THR A 447 -16.45 -25.96 -3.98
C THR A 447 -17.10 -25.71 -5.33
N ASN A 448 -17.47 -24.47 -5.62
CA ASN A 448 -18.27 -24.09 -6.79
C ASN A 448 -17.40 -23.75 -8.01
N ASN A 449 -16.17 -23.29 -7.78
CA ASN A 449 -15.22 -22.90 -8.81
C ASN A 449 -13.85 -23.58 -8.60
N PRO A 450 -13.77 -24.92 -8.65
CA PRO A 450 -12.52 -25.65 -8.43
C PRO A 450 -11.47 -25.40 -9.51
N GLU A 451 -11.85 -24.78 -10.65
CA GLU A 451 -10.93 -24.31 -11.67
C GLU A 451 -10.11 -23.08 -11.23
N CYS A 452 -10.63 -22.30 -10.27
CA CYS A 452 -9.95 -21.12 -9.77
C CYS A 452 -8.80 -21.50 -8.84
N TYR A 453 -7.64 -20.88 -9.06
CA TYR A 453 -6.50 -21.01 -8.18
C TYR A 453 -6.67 -20.09 -6.97
N LEU A 454 -6.98 -20.67 -5.81
CA LEU A 454 -7.25 -19.94 -4.57
C LEU A 454 -5.96 -19.72 -3.76
N MET A 455 -5.63 -18.45 -3.53
CA MET A 455 -4.52 -18.00 -2.69
C MET A 455 -5.06 -17.21 -1.50
N VAL A 456 -4.63 -17.53 -0.29
CA VAL A 456 -4.99 -16.78 0.93
C VAL A 456 -3.74 -16.14 1.49
N VAL A 457 -3.66 -14.82 1.46
CA VAL A 457 -2.51 -14.03 1.93
C VAL A 457 -2.87 -13.38 3.26
N LEU A 458 -2.22 -13.84 4.33
CA LEU A 458 -2.41 -13.36 5.70
C LEU A 458 -1.21 -12.51 6.12
N VAL A 459 -1.46 -11.24 6.42
CA VAL A 459 -0.42 -10.26 6.72
C VAL A 459 -0.63 -9.68 8.11
N ASP A 460 0.42 -9.75 8.93
CA ASP A 460 0.41 -9.26 10.31
C ASP A 460 -0.73 -9.91 11.15
N GLU A 461 -1.13 -11.14 10.81
CA GLU A 461 -2.23 -11.82 11.51
C GLU A 461 -1.70 -12.76 12.61
N ARG A 462 -2.60 -13.13 13.54
CA ARG A 462 -2.25 -14.01 14.66
C ARG A 462 -1.96 -15.45 14.20
N PRO A 463 -0.93 -16.14 14.77
CA PRO A 463 -0.58 -17.52 14.39
C PRO A 463 -1.73 -18.52 14.50
N GLU A 464 -2.61 -18.37 15.49
CA GLU A 464 -3.79 -19.23 15.66
C GLU A 464 -4.82 -19.05 14.53
N GLU A 465 -5.01 -17.82 14.05
CA GLU A 465 -5.90 -17.52 12.92
C GLU A 465 -5.31 -18.04 11.60
N VAL A 466 -3.98 -17.97 11.45
CA VAL A 466 -3.27 -18.59 10.32
C VAL A 466 -3.47 -20.11 10.32
N THR A 467 -3.30 -20.76 11.47
CA THR A 467 -3.47 -22.21 11.61
C THR A 467 -4.91 -22.64 11.30
N ASP A 468 -5.89 -21.87 11.78
CA ASP A 468 -7.30 -22.12 11.51
C ASP A 468 -7.61 -22.02 10.00
N MET A 469 -7.09 -20.98 9.33
CA MET A 469 -7.23 -20.82 7.88
C MET A 469 -6.60 -21.97 7.10
N GLN A 470 -5.40 -22.41 7.48
CA GLN A 470 -4.68 -23.53 6.86
C GLN A 470 -5.44 -24.85 6.95
N ARG A 471 -6.16 -25.08 8.05
CA ARG A 471 -6.93 -26.31 8.26
C ARG A 471 -8.30 -26.27 7.60
N SER A 472 -8.89 -25.08 7.51
CA SER A 472 -10.28 -24.90 7.09
C SER A 472 -10.45 -24.64 5.60
N VAL A 473 -9.43 -24.10 4.91
CA VAL A 473 -9.53 -23.69 3.51
C VAL A 473 -8.72 -24.61 2.58
N LYS A 474 -9.35 -25.04 1.49
CA LYS A 474 -8.71 -25.77 0.40
C LYS A 474 -8.09 -24.80 -0.60
N GLY A 475 -6.90 -24.29 -0.28
CA GLY A 475 -6.16 -23.35 -1.13
C GLY A 475 -4.72 -23.19 -0.67
N GLU A 476 -3.95 -22.40 -1.43
CA GLU A 476 -2.59 -22.04 -1.03
C GLU A 476 -2.64 -20.94 0.05
N VAL A 477 -2.21 -21.26 1.27
CA VAL A 477 -2.19 -20.29 2.38
C VAL A 477 -0.77 -19.74 2.58
N ILE A 478 -0.63 -18.44 2.39
CA ILE A 478 0.60 -17.66 2.45
C ILE A 478 0.48 -16.73 3.64
N SER A 479 1.41 -16.78 4.58
CA SER A 479 1.30 -16.00 5.81
C SER A 479 2.60 -15.36 6.25
N SER A 480 2.50 -14.14 6.77
CA SER A 480 3.51 -13.51 7.62
C SER A 480 2.82 -13.03 8.90
N THR A 481 3.05 -13.74 10.00
CA THR A 481 2.46 -13.47 11.33
C THR A 481 2.98 -12.18 11.95
N PHE A 482 2.23 -11.59 12.88
CA PHE A 482 2.51 -10.26 13.48
C PHE A 482 3.84 -10.14 14.25
N ASP A 483 4.48 -11.26 14.62
CA ASP A 483 5.77 -11.30 15.31
C ASP A 483 6.94 -10.94 14.37
N ARG A 484 6.67 -10.80 13.07
CA ARG A 484 7.68 -10.53 12.04
C ARG A 484 7.83 -9.03 11.75
N PRO A 485 8.99 -8.59 11.26
CA PRO A 485 9.20 -7.20 10.91
C PRO A 485 8.33 -6.76 9.71
N PRO A 486 7.94 -5.48 9.62
CA PRO A 486 7.13 -4.95 8.53
C PRO A 486 7.68 -5.20 7.12
N SER A 487 9.01 -5.23 6.94
CA SER A 487 9.64 -5.52 5.66
C SER A 487 9.41 -6.94 5.16
N GLU A 488 9.23 -7.91 6.06
CA GLU A 488 8.86 -9.29 5.67
C GLU A 488 7.40 -9.33 5.18
N HIS A 489 6.50 -8.58 5.80
CA HIS A 489 5.11 -8.47 5.37
C HIS A 489 4.98 -7.94 3.94
N THR A 490 5.73 -6.88 3.62
CA THR A 490 5.72 -6.29 2.27
C THR A 490 6.31 -7.27 1.26
N SER A 491 7.45 -7.88 1.55
CA SER A 491 8.15 -8.81 0.65
C SER A 491 7.29 -10.05 0.31
N VAL A 492 6.67 -10.67 1.32
CA VAL A 492 5.78 -11.83 1.12
C VAL A 492 4.58 -11.47 0.26
N SER A 493 3.98 -10.30 0.50
CA SER A 493 2.81 -9.83 -0.25
C SER A 493 3.18 -9.50 -1.71
N GLU A 494 4.33 -8.87 -1.95
CA GLU A 494 4.84 -8.58 -3.30
C GLU A 494 5.09 -9.86 -4.09
N LEU A 495 5.73 -10.86 -3.49
CA LEU A 495 5.97 -12.13 -4.14
C LEU A 495 4.66 -12.90 -4.41
N ALA A 496 3.71 -12.85 -3.49
CA ALA A 496 2.39 -13.48 -3.64
C ALA A 496 1.60 -12.89 -4.82
N ILE A 497 1.58 -11.56 -4.97
CA ILE A 497 0.86 -10.93 -6.09
C ILE A 497 1.57 -11.13 -7.41
N GLU A 498 2.91 -11.13 -7.44
CA GLU A 498 3.64 -11.45 -8.66
C GLU A 498 3.38 -12.90 -9.09
N ARG A 499 3.34 -13.86 -8.14
CA ARG A 499 2.93 -15.25 -8.41
C ARG A 499 1.55 -15.33 -9.04
N ALA A 500 0.57 -14.61 -8.48
CA ALA A 500 -0.78 -14.57 -9.04
C ALA A 500 -0.79 -14.05 -10.49
N LYS A 501 -0.03 -12.98 -10.79
CA LYS A 501 0.09 -12.46 -12.16
C LYS A 501 0.70 -13.47 -13.13
N ARG A 502 1.73 -14.22 -12.71
CA ARG A 502 2.36 -15.25 -13.56
C ARG A 502 1.36 -16.36 -13.93
N LEU A 503 0.49 -16.75 -13.00
CA LEU A 503 -0.57 -17.74 -13.26
C LEU A 503 -1.63 -17.19 -14.22
N VAL A 504 -2.02 -15.92 -14.08
CA VAL A 504 -2.99 -15.28 -14.98
C VAL A 504 -2.44 -15.10 -16.40
N GLU A 505 -1.14 -14.80 -16.54
CA GLU A 505 -0.44 -14.78 -17.84
C GLU A 505 -0.47 -16.15 -18.56
N GLN A 506 -0.79 -17.25 -17.85
CA GLN A 506 -0.99 -18.58 -18.43
C GLN A 506 -2.48 -18.94 -18.65
N GLY A 507 -3.39 -17.97 -18.56
CA GLY A 507 -4.82 -18.21 -18.76
C GLY A 507 -5.57 -18.74 -17.54
N LYS A 508 -4.97 -18.76 -16.35
CA LYS A 508 -5.64 -19.25 -15.13
C LYS A 508 -6.43 -18.16 -14.44
N ASP A 509 -7.61 -18.52 -13.93
CA ASP A 509 -8.37 -17.69 -13.00
C ASP A 509 -7.78 -17.80 -11.59
N VAL A 510 -7.35 -16.69 -11.02
CA VAL A 510 -6.72 -16.65 -9.70
C VAL A 510 -7.56 -15.79 -8.76
N VAL A 511 -7.85 -16.32 -7.58
CA VAL A 511 -8.53 -15.58 -6.50
C VAL A 511 -7.55 -15.41 -5.35
N VAL A 512 -7.28 -14.15 -4.98
CA VAL A 512 -6.46 -13.80 -3.83
C VAL A 512 -7.34 -13.23 -2.72
N LEU A 513 -7.39 -13.93 -1.58
CA LEU A 513 -8.01 -13.47 -0.35
C LEU A 513 -6.94 -12.81 0.52
N LEU A 514 -7.01 -11.49 0.72
CA LEU A 514 -6.03 -10.74 1.49
C LEU A 514 -6.60 -10.32 2.85
N ASP A 515 -5.94 -10.73 3.92
CA ASP A 515 -6.26 -10.30 5.28
C ASP A 515 -5.05 -9.67 5.97
N SER A 516 -4.91 -8.35 6.04
CA SER A 516 -5.81 -7.29 5.52
C SER A 516 -5.04 -6.24 4.71
N ILE A 517 -5.73 -5.53 3.81
CA ILE A 517 -5.12 -4.42 3.06
C ILE A 517 -4.70 -3.27 3.99
N THR A 518 -5.43 -3.07 5.09
CA THR A 518 -5.10 -2.04 6.09
C THR A 518 -3.77 -2.35 6.79
N ARG A 519 -3.57 -3.61 7.23
CA ARG A 519 -2.30 -4.04 7.82
C ARG A 519 -1.16 -4.01 6.82
N LEU A 520 -1.41 -4.38 5.56
CA LEU A 520 -0.41 -4.22 4.50
C LEU A 520 -0.03 -2.74 4.30
N GLY A 521 -1.00 -1.83 4.28
CA GLY A 521 -0.75 -0.39 4.22
C GLY A 521 0.09 0.13 5.39
N ARG A 522 -0.17 -0.36 6.61
CA ARG A 522 0.66 -0.08 7.79
C ARG A 522 2.08 -0.60 7.64
N ALA A 523 2.24 -1.81 7.10
CA ALA A 523 3.56 -2.40 6.89
C ALA A 523 4.40 -1.53 5.94
N TYR A 524 3.86 -1.11 4.80
CA TYR A 524 4.55 -0.20 3.87
C TYR A 524 4.85 1.15 4.50
N ASN A 525 3.93 1.71 5.28
CA ASN A 525 4.15 2.99 5.96
C ASN A 525 5.31 2.92 6.96
N ASN A 526 5.51 1.76 7.60
CA ASN A 526 6.57 1.56 8.59
C ASN A 526 7.90 1.12 7.97
N SER A 527 7.89 0.49 6.79
CA SER A 527 9.09 -0.03 6.12
C SER A 527 9.65 0.90 5.05
N SER A 528 8.83 1.80 4.49
CA SER A 528 9.25 2.69 3.40
C SER A 528 10.04 3.89 3.92
N PRO A 529 11.06 4.37 3.19
CA PRO A 529 11.72 5.64 3.49
C PRO A 529 10.70 6.79 3.50
N ALA A 530 10.82 7.70 4.46
CA ALA A 530 9.92 8.85 4.57
C ALA A 530 10.06 9.77 3.34
N SER A 531 8.93 10.07 2.70
CA SER A 531 8.85 10.96 1.54
C SER A 531 8.86 12.44 1.89
N GLY A 532 8.65 12.77 3.18
CA GLY A 532 8.45 14.13 3.67
C GLY A 532 7.04 14.68 3.42
N ARG A 533 6.14 13.92 2.76
CA ARG A 533 4.73 14.28 2.56
C ARG A 533 3.83 13.34 3.34
N ILE A 534 3.54 13.75 4.57
CA ILE A 534 2.71 12.99 5.51
C ILE A 534 1.28 13.52 5.45
N LEU A 535 0.33 12.62 5.15
CA LEU A 535 -1.10 12.87 5.19
C LEU A 535 -1.59 12.96 6.63
N SER A 536 -2.83 13.43 6.80
CA SER A 536 -3.51 13.37 8.09
C SER A 536 -3.48 11.94 8.65
N GLY A 537 -3.29 11.81 9.97
CA GLY A 537 -3.19 10.50 10.61
C GLY A 537 -1.81 9.82 10.53
N GLY A 538 -0.77 10.52 10.05
CA GLY A 538 0.62 10.03 10.11
C GLY A 538 0.98 9.04 9.01
N VAL A 539 0.21 9.02 7.92
CA VAL A 539 0.40 8.11 6.79
C VAL A 539 1.18 8.82 5.69
N ASP A 540 2.27 8.21 5.23
CA ASP A 540 3.04 8.72 4.11
C ASP A 540 2.31 8.50 2.79
N SER A 541 2.17 9.56 1.98
CA SER A 541 1.51 9.49 0.67
C SER A 541 2.16 8.48 -0.30
N ASN A 542 3.48 8.30 -0.25
CA ASN A 542 4.17 7.34 -1.11
C ASN A 542 4.02 5.89 -0.62
N ALA A 543 3.82 5.69 0.68
CA ALA A 543 3.67 4.35 1.26
C ALA A 543 2.38 3.64 0.81
N LEU A 544 1.36 4.40 0.38
CA LEU A 544 0.10 3.82 -0.11
C LEU A 544 0.16 3.38 -1.57
N TYR A 545 1.19 3.78 -2.32
CA TYR A 545 1.28 3.44 -3.74
C TYR A 545 1.41 1.92 -4.00
N PRO A 546 2.30 1.16 -3.33
CA PRO A 546 2.41 -0.27 -3.58
C PRO A 546 1.15 -1.07 -3.22
N PRO A 547 0.48 -0.86 -2.06
CA PRO A 547 -0.81 -1.50 -1.78
C PRO A 547 -1.93 -1.14 -2.76
N LYS A 548 -1.98 0.12 -3.24
CA LYS A 548 -2.94 0.52 -4.28
C LYS A 548 -2.69 -0.26 -5.57
N ARG A 549 -1.42 -0.42 -5.95
CA ARG A 549 -1.02 -1.24 -7.10
C ARG A 549 -1.31 -2.73 -6.89
N PHE A 550 -1.20 -3.24 -5.65
CA PHE A 550 -1.59 -4.60 -5.30
C PHE A 550 -3.08 -4.81 -5.57
N LEU A 551 -3.96 -3.99 -4.96
CA LEU A 551 -5.41 -4.11 -5.14
C LEU A 551 -5.84 -3.81 -6.58
N GLY A 552 -5.21 -2.82 -7.22
CA GLY A 552 -5.44 -2.44 -8.61
C GLY A 552 -4.96 -3.47 -9.64
N ALA A 553 -4.19 -4.49 -9.22
CA ALA A 553 -3.82 -5.58 -10.10
C ALA A 553 -5.02 -6.46 -10.46
N ALA A 554 -6.07 -6.52 -9.62
CA ALA A 554 -7.24 -7.34 -9.92
C ALA A 554 -8.06 -6.77 -11.09
N ARG A 555 -8.31 -7.62 -12.08
CA ARG A 555 -9.03 -7.32 -13.32
C ARG A 555 -9.39 -8.61 -14.03
N ASN A 556 -10.47 -8.55 -14.79
CA ASN A 556 -10.74 -9.55 -15.82
C ASN A 556 -9.86 -9.24 -17.04
N ILE A 557 -9.46 -10.25 -17.79
CA ILE A 557 -8.55 -10.08 -18.93
C ILE A 557 -9.11 -10.81 -20.14
N GLU A 558 -9.07 -10.16 -21.30
CA GLU A 558 -9.58 -10.71 -22.56
C GLU A 558 -8.70 -11.86 -23.09
N GLU A 559 -7.39 -11.65 -23.19
CA GLU A 559 -6.44 -12.62 -23.76
C GLU A 559 -5.73 -13.46 -22.69
N GLY A 560 -6.37 -13.66 -21.53
CA GLY A 560 -5.79 -14.34 -20.38
C GLY A 560 -6.83 -14.89 -19.42
N GLY A 561 -6.41 -15.23 -18.20
CA GLY A 561 -7.33 -15.56 -17.12
C GLY A 561 -7.77 -14.32 -16.35
N SER A 562 -8.45 -14.49 -15.23
CA SER A 562 -8.83 -13.38 -14.36
C SER A 562 -8.00 -13.30 -13.07
N LEU A 563 -7.76 -12.08 -12.57
CA LEU A 563 -7.23 -11.87 -11.22
C LEU A 563 -8.30 -11.24 -10.34
N THR A 564 -8.88 -12.01 -9.44
CA THR A 564 -9.80 -11.52 -8.41
C THR A 564 -9.04 -11.26 -7.11
N ILE A 565 -9.23 -10.11 -6.49
CA ILE A 565 -8.71 -9.80 -5.15
C ILE A 565 -9.87 -9.42 -4.24
N ILE A 566 -10.03 -10.17 -3.16
CA ILE A 566 -10.97 -9.86 -2.08
C ILE A 566 -10.14 -9.55 -0.85
N ALA A 567 -10.06 -8.26 -0.50
CA ALA A 567 -9.26 -7.82 0.63
C ALA A 567 -10.15 -7.32 1.77
N THR A 568 -9.79 -7.66 3.00
CA THR A 568 -10.44 -7.09 4.18
C THR A 568 -9.83 -5.72 4.47
N ALA A 569 -10.66 -4.75 4.85
CA ALA A 569 -10.25 -3.42 5.27
C ALA A 569 -10.81 -3.15 6.67
N MET A 570 -9.93 -2.77 7.60
CA MET A 570 -10.32 -2.46 8.96
C MET A 570 -10.80 -1.01 9.07
N VAL A 571 -11.98 -0.83 9.66
CA VAL A 571 -12.57 0.49 9.97
C VAL A 571 -12.94 0.58 11.44
N GLU A 572 -13.25 1.78 11.93
CA GLU A 572 -13.67 2.01 13.32
C GLU A 572 -12.67 1.52 14.38
N THR A 573 -11.38 1.49 14.03
CA THR A 573 -10.30 1.05 14.93
C THR A 573 -9.91 2.10 15.97
N GLY A 574 -10.42 3.33 15.81
CA GLY A 574 -9.98 4.51 16.57
C GLY A 574 -8.69 5.13 16.05
N SER A 575 -8.06 4.57 15.00
CA SER A 575 -6.86 5.12 14.38
C SER A 575 -7.21 5.99 13.18
N THR A 576 -6.84 7.28 13.24
CA THR A 576 -6.98 8.19 12.08
C THR A 576 -6.19 7.74 10.87
N GLY A 577 -5.04 7.07 11.08
CA GLY A 577 -4.26 6.47 10.01
C GLY A 577 -5.03 5.38 9.26
N ASP A 578 -5.74 4.49 9.96
CA ASP A 578 -6.56 3.44 9.31
C ASP A 578 -7.70 4.04 8.49
N THR A 579 -8.33 5.10 9.00
CA THR A 579 -9.38 5.82 8.25
C THR A 579 -8.82 6.36 6.94
N VAL A 580 -7.65 7.01 6.95
CA VAL A 580 -7.02 7.52 5.73
C VAL A 580 -6.62 6.39 4.79
N ILE A 581 -6.06 5.30 5.31
CA ILE A 581 -5.73 4.12 4.51
C ILE A 581 -6.99 3.55 3.82
N PHE A 582 -8.10 3.43 4.55
CA PHE A 582 -9.36 2.94 4.02
C PHE A 582 -9.92 3.83 2.90
N GLU A 583 -10.01 5.15 3.13
CA GLU A 583 -10.54 6.10 2.14
C GLU A 583 -9.74 6.04 0.82
N GLU A 584 -8.43 5.86 0.90
CA GLU A 584 -7.54 5.76 -0.26
C GLU A 584 -7.74 4.45 -1.06
N PHE A 585 -8.14 3.36 -0.42
CA PHE A 585 -8.44 2.09 -1.10
C PHE A 585 -9.89 1.97 -1.56
N LYS A 586 -10.82 2.65 -0.89
CA LYS A 586 -12.24 2.66 -1.25
C LYS A 586 -12.45 3.10 -2.70
N GLY A 587 -11.69 4.09 -3.17
CA GLY A 587 -11.73 4.55 -4.57
C GLY A 587 -11.12 3.57 -5.59
N THR A 588 -10.34 2.59 -5.13
CA THR A 588 -9.66 1.60 -5.99
C THR A 588 -10.51 0.34 -6.19
N GLY A 589 -11.29 -0.03 -5.18
CA GLY A 589 -12.23 -1.16 -5.22
C GLY A 589 -13.43 -0.90 -6.14
N ASN A 590 -14.03 -1.97 -6.66
CA ASN A 590 -15.28 -1.92 -7.43
C ASN A 590 -16.40 -2.79 -6.84
N ALA A 591 -16.17 -3.46 -5.72
CA ALA A 591 -17.19 -4.06 -4.87
C ALA A 591 -16.87 -3.81 -3.40
N GLU A 592 -17.90 -3.57 -2.58
CA GLU A 592 -17.77 -3.28 -1.16
C GLU A 592 -18.80 -4.10 -0.37
N LEU A 593 -18.34 -4.88 0.62
CA LEU A 593 -19.17 -5.56 1.60
C LEU A 593 -18.88 -4.93 2.96
N LYS A 594 -19.82 -4.14 3.46
CA LYS A 594 -19.67 -3.50 4.77
C LYS A 594 -20.27 -4.38 5.85
N LEU A 595 -19.51 -4.58 6.93
CA LEU A 595 -19.98 -5.22 8.15
C LEU A 595 -20.29 -4.17 9.21
N ASP A 596 -21.36 -4.38 9.96
CA ASP A 596 -21.79 -3.47 11.01
C ASP A 596 -21.53 -4.04 12.40
N ARG A 597 -20.93 -3.21 13.26
CA ARG A 597 -20.66 -3.57 14.64
C ARG A 597 -21.94 -3.76 15.44
N GLY A 598 -22.96 -2.91 15.26
CA GLY A 598 -24.23 -2.98 15.97
C GLY A 598 -25.01 -4.27 15.67
N ILE A 599 -25.01 -4.72 14.41
CA ILE A 599 -25.59 -6.01 14.00
C ILE A 599 -24.85 -7.18 14.71
N SER A 600 -23.52 -7.13 14.75
CA SER A 600 -22.71 -8.18 15.39
C SER A 600 -22.89 -8.22 16.92
N GLU A 601 -23.03 -7.08 17.59
CA GLU A 601 -23.26 -6.98 19.04
C GLU A 601 -24.62 -7.56 19.46
N ARG A 602 -25.62 -7.49 18.57
CA ARG A 602 -26.92 -8.18 18.70
C ARG A 602 -26.86 -9.68 18.39
N ARG A 603 -25.69 -10.22 18.04
CA ARG A 603 -25.44 -11.62 17.66
C ARG A 603 -26.20 -12.07 16.41
N VAL A 604 -26.45 -11.14 15.48
CA VAL A 604 -27.02 -11.46 14.17
C VAL A 604 -25.87 -11.69 13.19
N PHE A 605 -25.82 -12.88 12.58
CA PHE A 605 -24.79 -13.25 11.61
C PHE A 605 -25.43 -13.82 10.34
N PRO A 606 -24.94 -13.44 9.14
CA PRO A 606 -23.82 -12.53 8.86
C PRO A 606 -24.12 -11.07 9.24
N ALA A 607 -23.14 -10.36 9.82
CA ALA A 607 -23.30 -8.97 10.27
C ALA A 607 -23.12 -7.96 9.14
N VAL A 608 -23.79 -8.19 8.01
CA VAL A 608 -23.67 -7.38 6.79
C VAL A 608 -24.64 -6.20 6.84
N ASP A 609 -24.11 -5.01 6.60
CA ASP A 609 -24.90 -3.81 6.34
C ASP A 609 -25.32 -3.79 4.86
N VAL A 610 -26.60 -4.05 4.61
CA VAL A 610 -27.13 -4.26 3.26
C VAL A 610 -27.05 -3.01 2.39
N ASN A 611 -27.35 -1.85 2.97
CA ASN A 611 -27.56 -0.60 2.23
C ASN A 611 -26.27 -0.04 1.57
N PRO A 612 -25.13 0.06 2.27
CA PRO A 612 -23.88 0.52 1.67
C PRO A 612 -23.10 -0.59 0.95
N SER A 613 -23.54 -1.84 1.00
CA SER A 613 -22.88 -2.95 0.32
C SER A 613 -23.36 -3.09 -1.13
N GLY A 614 -22.45 -3.43 -2.04
CA GLY A 614 -22.81 -3.64 -3.43
C GLY A 614 -21.62 -3.78 -4.37
N THR A 615 -21.92 -4.11 -5.63
CA THR A 615 -20.95 -4.27 -6.70
C THR A 615 -21.23 -3.27 -7.81
N ARG A 616 -20.20 -2.60 -8.32
CA ARG A 616 -20.35 -1.73 -9.50
C ARG A 616 -20.54 -2.58 -10.75
N LYS A 617 -21.47 -2.17 -11.62
CA LYS A 617 -21.82 -2.85 -12.87
C LYS A 617 -22.19 -4.31 -12.65
N ASP A 618 -22.97 -4.58 -11.61
CA ASP A 618 -23.35 -5.95 -11.26
C ASP A 618 -24.35 -6.56 -12.25
N GLU A 619 -25.02 -5.75 -13.07
CA GLU A 619 -25.83 -6.19 -14.21
C GLU A 619 -25.04 -7.04 -15.22
N LEU A 620 -23.71 -6.88 -15.31
CA LEU A 620 -22.85 -7.71 -16.17
C LEU A 620 -22.64 -9.12 -15.62
N LEU A 621 -22.95 -9.35 -14.34
CA LEU A 621 -22.77 -10.63 -13.65
C LEU A 621 -24.07 -11.42 -13.52
N LEU A 622 -25.20 -10.78 -13.83
CA LEU A 622 -26.55 -11.31 -13.62
C LEU A 622 -27.25 -11.47 -14.97
N VAL A 623 -28.14 -12.46 -15.03
CA VAL A 623 -29.06 -12.58 -16.17
C VAL A 623 -30.07 -11.41 -16.10
N PRO A 624 -30.54 -10.81 -17.22
CA PRO A 624 -31.41 -9.64 -17.18
C PRO A 624 -32.65 -9.78 -16.28
N GLU A 625 -33.28 -10.95 -16.26
CA GLU A 625 -34.43 -11.22 -15.37
C GLU A 625 -34.02 -11.22 -13.89
N GLU A 626 -32.89 -11.85 -13.57
CA GLU A 626 -32.32 -11.87 -12.21
C GLU A 626 -31.98 -10.44 -11.76
N ALA A 627 -31.39 -9.63 -12.63
CA ALA A 627 -31.04 -8.24 -12.36
C ALA A 627 -32.27 -7.38 -12.01
N ARG A 628 -33.40 -7.55 -12.72
CA ARG A 628 -34.66 -6.87 -12.41
C ARG A 628 -35.17 -7.24 -11.01
N ILE A 629 -35.19 -8.53 -10.68
CA ILE A 629 -35.66 -9.01 -9.37
C ILE A 629 -34.73 -8.52 -8.25
N MET A 630 -33.42 -8.58 -8.47
CA MET A 630 -32.41 -8.09 -7.53
C MET A 630 -32.54 -6.58 -7.28
N THR A 631 -32.85 -5.81 -8.33
CA THR A 631 -33.13 -4.37 -8.20
C THR A 631 -34.38 -4.12 -7.36
N LYS A 632 -35.45 -4.90 -7.56
CA LYS A 632 -36.66 -4.85 -6.71
C LYS A 632 -36.32 -5.19 -5.26
N LEU A 633 -35.54 -6.24 -5.02
CA LEU A 633 -35.09 -6.62 -3.68
C LEU A 633 -34.31 -5.49 -3.00
N ARG A 634 -33.36 -4.86 -3.70
CA ARG A 634 -32.61 -3.71 -3.19
C ARG A 634 -33.51 -2.54 -2.84
N ARG A 635 -34.48 -2.20 -3.69
CA ARG A 635 -35.47 -1.15 -3.40
C ARG A 635 -36.23 -1.44 -2.11
N ILE A 636 -36.70 -2.68 -1.92
CA ILE A 636 -37.41 -3.11 -0.69
C ILE A 636 -36.50 -2.98 0.54
N LEU A 637 -35.26 -3.46 0.46
CA LEU A 637 -34.33 -3.45 1.60
C LEU A 637 -33.86 -2.02 1.94
N SER A 638 -33.74 -1.14 0.95
CA SER A 638 -33.34 0.26 1.14
C SER A 638 -34.37 1.11 1.89
N ALA A 639 -35.64 0.69 1.90
CA ALA A 639 -36.70 1.35 2.66
C ALA A 639 -36.67 1.01 4.17
N LEU A 640 -35.82 0.05 4.58
CA LEU A 640 -35.68 -0.41 5.95
C LEU A 640 -34.34 0.07 6.55
N ASP A 641 -34.32 0.23 7.87
CA ASP A 641 -33.07 0.42 8.60
C ASP A 641 -32.17 -0.81 8.43
N SER A 642 -30.85 -0.62 8.39
CA SER A 642 -29.88 -1.71 8.14
C SER A 642 -30.07 -2.94 9.04
N HIS A 643 -30.43 -2.73 10.31
CA HIS A 643 -30.69 -3.82 11.26
C HIS A 643 -31.97 -4.60 10.90
N GLN A 644 -33.03 -3.91 10.48
CA GLN A 644 -34.28 -4.55 10.08
C GLN A 644 -34.14 -5.25 8.73
N ALA A 645 -33.40 -4.65 7.80
CA ALA A 645 -33.14 -5.19 6.47
C ALA A 645 -32.45 -6.56 6.55
N ILE A 646 -31.38 -6.69 7.34
CA ILE A 646 -30.67 -7.97 7.50
C ILE A 646 -31.52 -9.01 8.24
N ASP A 647 -32.26 -8.61 9.27
CA ASP A 647 -33.15 -9.50 10.04
C ASP A 647 -34.26 -10.06 9.14
N LEU A 648 -34.87 -9.22 8.30
CA LEU A 648 -35.86 -9.62 7.31
C LEU A 648 -35.28 -10.57 6.27
N LEU A 649 -34.12 -10.22 5.70
CA LEU A 649 -33.46 -11.02 4.68
C LEU A 649 -33.12 -12.42 5.22
N ILE A 650 -32.46 -12.50 6.38
CA ILE A 650 -32.14 -13.77 7.05
C ILE A 650 -33.41 -14.58 7.33
N LYS A 651 -34.48 -13.93 7.81
CA LYS A 651 -35.76 -14.59 8.09
C LYS A 651 -36.40 -15.20 6.85
N GLN A 652 -36.33 -14.53 5.70
CA GLN A 652 -36.87 -15.07 4.45
C GLN A 652 -35.97 -16.14 3.83
N LEU A 653 -34.64 -15.96 3.86
CA LEU A 653 -33.69 -16.96 3.35
C LEU A 653 -33.77 -18.29 4.11
N LYS A 654 -34.10 -18.26 5.41
CA LYS A 654 -34.33 -19.48 6.20
C LYS A 654 -35.56 -20.29 5.75
N LYS A 655 -36.50 -19.69 5.03
CA LYS A 655 -37.69 -20.38 4.52
C LYS A 655 -37.46 -21.07 3.19
N THR A 656 -36.39 -20.72 2.48
CA THR A 656 -36.06 -21.23 1.15
C THR A 656 -34.77 -22.02 1.17
N ARG A 657 -34.66 -22.98 0.26
CA ARG A 657 -33.46 -23.81 0.14
C ARG A 657 -32.39 -23.14 -0.71
N SER A 658 -32.79 -22.33 -1.69
CA SER A 658 -31.86 -21.65 -2.58
C SER A 658 -32.18 -20.17 -2.79
N ASN A 659 -31.20 -19.42 -3.31
CA ASN A 659 -31.41 -18.04 -3.73
C ASN A 659 -32.35 -17.95 -4.95
N GLY A 660 -32.32 -18.93 -5.86
CA GLY A 660 -33.25 -19.00 -6.99
C GLY A 660 -34.71 -19.09 -6.53
N GLU A 661 -35.00 -19.98 -5.58
CA GLU A 661 -36.34 -20.12 -4.97
C GLU A 661 -36.78 -18.83 -4.26
N PHE A 662 -35.86 -18.20 -3.54
CA PHE A 662 -36.12 -16.92 -2.88
C PHE A 662 -36.46 -15.81 -3.87
N LEU A 663 -35.70 -15.68 -4.96
CA LEU A 663 -35.94 -14.66 -5.98
C LEU A 663 -37.28 -14.89 -6.69
N MET A 664 -37.69 -16.13 -6.94
CA MET A 664 -39.03 -16.45 -7.45
C MET A 664 -40.16 -15.99 -6.51
N GLN A 665 -39.97 -16.14 -5.19
CA GLN A 665 -40.93 -15.65 -4.21
C GLN A 665 -41.02 -14.12 -4.23
N VAL A 666 -39.88 -13.42 -4.34
CA VAL A 666 -39.82 -11.95 -4.43
C VAL A 666 -40.46 -11.43 -5.73
N ALA A 667 -40.28 -12.15 -6.83
CA ALA A 667 -40.95 -11.85 -8.10
C ALA A 667 -42.48 -11.96 -7.96
N SER A 668 -42.96 -12.99 -7.25
CA SER A 668 -44.39 -13.29 -7.06
C SER A 668 -45.05 -12.42 -5.99
N SER A 669 -44.32 -11.97 -4.97
CA SER A 669 -44.84 -11.14 -3.90
C SER A 669 -44.82 -9.65 -4.30
N ALA A 670 -46.02 -9.06 -4.41
CA ALA A 670 -46.36 -7.67 -4.73
C ALA A 670 -46.33 -7.28 -6.24
N PRO A 671 -47.35 -6.52 -6.71
CA PRO A 671 -47.66 -6.36 -8.14
C PRO A 671 -46.69 -5.41 -8.85
N MET A 672 -46.45 -5.67 -10.14
CA MET A 672 -45.73 -4.78 -11.04
C MET A 672 -46.55 -3.51 -11.29
N ALA A 673 -46.36 -2.49 -10.45
CA ALA A 673 -46.93 -1.15 -10.66
C ALA A 673 -45.89 -0.13 -11.16
N ALA A 674 -44.84 -0.60 -11.84
CA ALA A 674 -43.84 0.24 -12.50
C ALA A 674 -43.47 -0.25 -13.92
N ASP A 675 -44.19 -1.23 -14.46
CA ASP A 675 -43.93 -1.80 -15.80
C ASP A 675 -44.66 -1.05 -16.93
N LYS A 676 -44.96 0.24 -16.73
CA LYS A 676 -45.58 1.07 -17.79
C LYS A 676 -44.75 2.25 -18.27
N ASP A 677 -43.70 2.67 -17.57
CA ASP A 677 -43.02 3.94 -17.90
C ASP A 677 -41.48 3.90 -17.94
N GLU A 678 -40.82 2.72 -17.93
CA GLU A 678 -39.36 2.62 -18.07
C GLU A 678 -38.95 1.83 -19.34
N GLU A 679 -39.50 2.23 -20.50
CA GLU A 679 -38.73 2.22 -21.75
C GLU A 679 -37.87 3.48 -21.76
N ASP A 680 -36.67 3.40 -21.18
CA ASP A 680 -35.47 4.10 -21.65
C ASP A 680 -34.34 3.87 -20.63
N TYR A 681 -33.11 3.82 -21.15
CA TYR A 681 -31.84 3.53 -20.46
C TYR A 681 -31.46 2.05 -20.35
N VAL A 682 -31.19 1.48 -21.53
CA VAL A 682 -30.17 0.43 -21.73
C VAL A 682 -28.77 1.03 -21.61
#